data_AF-A0A402SVH2-F1
#
_entry.id   AF-A0A402SVH2-F1
#
_cell.length_a   1.000
_cell.length_b   1.000
_cell.length_c   1.000
_cell.angle_alpha   90.00
_cell.angle_beta   90.00
_cell.angle_gamma   90.00
#
_symmetry.space_group_name_H-M   'P 1'
#
loop_
_entity.id
_entity.type
_entity.pdbx_description
1 polymer ?
#
loop_
_entity_poly.entity_id
_entity_poly.type
_entity_poly.pdbx_seq_one_letter_code
_entity_poly.pdbx_strand_id
1 'polypeptide(L)'
;MYEAARVDDPIYHTSALAGFLIGAIIGIAIIALAAFAFFSCGFLAGLILGFMADQIASGVLQLGEAIGRSIHHTAGKILTGSENVSTNSRPAARAVLSTVKCDHHIAEKRIAQGSENIYINSQPAARKDDHTECDAVIEDGSPNVFLGGGTQTVLEISSEIPDWLRKVVDVLFVVASLLGGLAGAWRQAAKLGTKFGTKCAAKFIGGELAGMAVGEAISGLFSNPVDVTTGQKILLPETDFTLPGRLPVTCSRFYASHLETVGLLGRGWRLNWETSLREDDEHITLTGVQGRELCYPKTMLTPGHQIFDPEEQLYLSRLHDGRYVLHYTDRSYYVFGDFDSDGMAYLLFMETPHRQRIVFGHEGGRLVRIASSSGHHLLLHRTQTPAGERLSRIELVQGGTRGNLVEYRYDDNGQLTGVVNRAGTLVRQFAYENGLMTAHSNAAGFTCCYRWQELDGAPRVTEHDTSDGEHYRFDYDFAAGTTTVTGRQGETWQWWYDRETYITAHRTPGGGMYLFTYNEDHFPVNIELPGGRTVAYEYDIQNRVVKTTDPEGRVTQTQWNGEFDEITRTALDDDAVWKTQYNAHGQPVQETDPEGRVTQYAYDEQGQMCSRTDAAGGTVVTAFDSRGQMTRYTDCSGRSTGYDHDEDGNLTRVTDAEGKVVRISYNRLGLPETVNSPGKQQDRYTWNALGLMSSHRRITGSVESWRYTPRGLLAAHTDEEKRETRWQYTPEGRVATLTNGNGAQYRFSHDADGRLMREVRPDGLSRTFILDDSGYLTAIQTTGTQGGVRRETQQRDALGRLLRTENEHGQRTFSYNRLDQITAVTLTPTEAGQQQHRMQADTVRFEYDRSGWLTAEHAGNGSICYQRDALGNPTDITLPDGQHLTHLYYGSGHLLQTALDGLTVSEYERDSLHRQIMRTQGQLATYSGYDDDGLLSWQRSLAPGSAPVLPGQRPARQGCVTSRDYYWNNHGEVGTIDDGLRGSVVYSYDRSGYLTGRSGQMYDHDRYYYDKAGNLLDNEGQGPVMNNRLPGCGRDRYGYNEWGELTTRRDQQLEWNAQGQLTRVISGNTETHYGYDALGRR
;
A
#
# COMPACT_ATOMS: atom_id res chain seq x y z
N MET A 1 10.08 -10.22 0.03
CA MET A 1 11.42 -10.54 0.60
C MET A 1 12.39 -9.55 -0.02
N TYR A 2 12.95 -8.65 0.78
CA TYR A 2 13.73 -7.50 0.28
C TYR A 2 15.22 -7.75 0.45
N GLU A 3 16.04 -7.28 -0.48
CA GLU A 3 17.50 -7.42 -0.41
C GLU A 3 18.03 -6.77 0.88
N ALA A 4 18.89 -7.43 1.64
CA ALA A 4 19.37 -6.90 2.91
C ALA A 4 20.30 -5.72 2.67
N ALA A 5 19.96 -4.54 3.18
CA ALA A 5 20.80 -3.37 3.06
C ALA A 5 22.11 -3.57 3.82
N ARG A 6 23.16 -2.89 3.38
CA ARG A 6 24.51 -2.97 3.96
C ARG A 6 25.25 -1.64 3.74
N VAL A 7 26.30 -1.41 4.51
CA VAL A 7 27.12 -0.19 4.44
C VAL A 7 27.63 0.01 3.04
N ASP A 8 27.68 1.28 2.66
CA ASP A 8 27.99 1.81 1.35
C ASP A 8 26.95 1.43 0.28
N ASP A 9 25.85 0.74 0.59
CA ASP A 9 24.73 0.68 -0.33
C ASP A 9 24.17 2.09 -0.52
N PRO A 10 23.93 2.49 -1.77
CA PRO A 10 23.38 3.79 -2.07
C PRO A 10 22.01 3.98 -1.41
N ILE A 11 21.73 5.23 -1.05
CA ILE A 11 20.40 5.69 -0.71
C ILE A 11 20.01 6.75 -1.73
N TYR A 12 18.75 6.80 -2.10
CA TYR A 12 18.26 7.75 -3.09
C TYR A 12 17.12 8.57 -2.56
N HIS A 13 17.02 9.75 -3.14
CA HIS A 13 15.81 10.55 -3.12
C HIS A 13 15.13 10.39 -4.47
N THR A 14 13.82 10.23 -4.49
CA THR A 14 13.09 10.28 -5.77
C THR A 14 13.01 11.74 -6.19
N SER A 15 13.10 12.06 -7.48
CA SER A 15 12.63 13.38 -7.93
C SER A 15 11.12 13.42 -7.66
N ALA A 16 10.77 14.05 -6.53
CA ALA A 16 9.64 13.69 -5.67
C ALA A 16 8.24 13.83 -6.29
N LEU A 17 8.13 14.34 -7.51
CA LEU A 17 6.86 14.67 -8.13
C LEU A 17 6.59 13.83 -9.39
N ALA A 18 7.51 13.78 -10.35
CA ALA A 18 7.27 13.08 -11.61
C ALA A 18 7.28 11.56 -11.45
N GLY A 19 8.32 11.00 -10.82
CA GLY A 19 8.40 9.57 -10.53
C GLY A 19 7.29 9.10 -9.58
N PHE A 20 6.92 9.94 -8.61
CA PHE A 20 5.82 9.69 -7.68
C PHE A 20 4.45 9.67 -8.36
N LEU A 21 4.16 10.65 -9.24
CA LEU A 21 2.88 10.70 -9.97
C LEU A 21 2.75 9.55 -10.97
N ILE A 22 3.84 9.17 -11.66
CA ILE A 22 3.84 8.04 -12.60
C ILE A 22 3.71 6.73 -11.83
N GLY A 23 4.49 6.54 -10.75
CA GLY A 23 4.37 5.38 -9.86
C GLY A 23 2.97 5.24 -9.26
N ALA A 24 2.33 6.36 -8.89
CA ALA A 24 0.95 6.39 -8.42
C ALA A 24 -0.06 5.99 -9.52
N ILE A 25 0.06 6.54 -10.74
CA ILE A 25 -0.80 6.17 -11.88
C ILE A 25 -0.69 4.67 -12.21
N ILE A 26 0.53 4.13 -12.17
CA ILE A 26 0.79 2.72 -12.46
C ILE A 26 0.32 1.83 -11.31
N GLY A 27 0.51 2.25 -10.07
CA GLY A 27 -0.03 1.59 -8.88
C GLY A 27 -1.56 1.51 -8.92
N ILE A 28 -2.24 2.58 -9.31
CA ILE A 28 -3.71 2.63 -9.48
C ILE A 28 -4.19 1.61 -10.51
N ALA A 29 -3.53 1.54 -11.68
CA ALA A 29 -3.90 0.59 -12.74
C ALA A 29 -3.77 -0.87 -12.27
N ILE A 30 -2.78 -1.16 -11.42
CA ILE A 30 -2.54 -2.50 -10.90
C ILE A 30 -3.46 -2.85 -9.72
N ILE A 31 -3.79 -1.89 -8.86
CA ILE A 31 -4.79 -2.05 -7.78
C ILE A 31 -6.18 -2.36 -8.37
N ALA A 32 -6.57 -1.70 -9.47
CA ALA A 32 -7.81 -1.98 -10.19
C ALA A 32 -7.88 -3.42 -10.73
N LEU A 33 -6.74 -4.07 -10.97
CA LEU A 33 -6.64 -5.47 -11.41
C LEU A 33 -6.51 -6.46 -10.26
N ALA A 34 -5.90 -6.08 -9.13
CA ALA A 34 -5.94 -6.87 -7.91
C ALA A 34 -7.40 -7.07 -7.46
N ALA A 35 -8.25 -6.05 -7.64
CA ALA A 35 -9.70 -6.14 -7.47
C ALA A 35 -10.34 -7.23 -8.36
N PHE A 36 -9.90 -7.37 -9.62
CA PHE A 36 -10.36 -8.44 -10.51
C PHE A 36 -10.01 -9.84 -9.96
N ALA A 37 -8.75 -10.05 -9.53
CA ALA A 37 -8.33 -11.32 -8.92
C ALA A 37 -9.05 -11.61 -7.59
N PHE A 38 -9.45 -10.56 -6.86
CA PHE A 38 -10.15 -10.65 -5.57
C PHE A 38 -11.66 -10.94 -5.72
N PHE A 39 -12.33 -10.32 -6.70
CA PHE A 39 -13.79 -10.33 -6.83
C PHE A 39 -14.35 -11.33 -7.85
N SER A 40 -13.52 -11.82 -8.77
CA SER A 40 -13.96 -12.73 -9.84
C SER A 40 -13.41 -14.16 -9.74
N CYS A 41 -12.40 -14.38 -8.89
CA CYS A 41 -11.72 -15.68 -8.72
C CYS A 41 -12.13 -16.38 -7.41
N GLY A 42 -11.71 -17.65 -7.27
CA GLY A 42 -12.22 -18.61 -6.30
C GLY A 42 -12.28 -18.18 -4.84
N PHE A 43 -13.04 -18.98 -4.09
CA PHE A 43 -13.50 -18.88 -2.70
C PHE A 43 -12.59 -18.16 -1.67
N LEU A 44 -11.27 -18.17 -1.87
CA LEU A 44 -10.25 -17.72 -0.92
C LEU A 44 -9.21 -16.77 -1.52
N ALA A 45 -9.37 -16.35 -2.78
CA ALA A 45 -8.41 -15.45 -3.44
C ALA A 45 -8.22 -14.14 -2.67
N GLY A 46 -9.22 -13.73 -1.86
CA GLY A 46 -9.13 -12.59 -0.96
C GLY A 46 -8.32 -12.79 0.33
N LEU A 47 -8.22 -14.02 0.86
CA LEU A 47 -7.42 -14.35 2.05
C LEU A 47 -5.92 -14.25 1.80
N ILE A 48 -5.52 -14.44 0.55
CA ILE A 48 -4.11 -14.59 0.17
C ILE A 48 -3.41 -13.23 0.12
N LEU A 49 -4.13 -12.13 -0.13
CA LEU A 49 -3.54 -10.79 -0.22
C LEU A 49 -3.19 -10.14 1.12
N GLY A 50 -3.67 -10.60 2.27
CA GLY A 50 -3.18 -10.09 3.56
C GLY A 50 -1.68 -10.38 3.77
N PHE A 51 -1.22 -11.51 3.25
CA PHE A 51 0.19 -11.93 3.30
C PHE A 51 0.91 -11.77 1.95
N MET A 52 0.15 -11.72 0.84
CA MET A 52 0.69 -11.53 -0.51
C MET A 52 0.59 -10.11 -1.03
N ALA A 53 -0.09 -9.18 -0.35
CA ALA A 53 0.10 -7.75 -0.61
C ALA A 53 1.58 -7.44 -0.44
N ASP A 54 2.28 -8.00 0.53
CA ASP A 54 3.73 -7.78 0.71
C ASP A 54 4.61 -8.32 -0.45
N GLN A 55 4.11 -9.27 -1.27
CA GLN A 55 4.89 -9.93 -2.32
C GLN A 55 4.41 -9.60 -3.75
N ILE A 56 3.11 -9.39 -3.95
CA ILE A 56 2.52 -8.81 -5.16
C ILE A 56 2.81 -7.32 -5.16
N ALA A 57 2.67 -6.62 -4.02
CA ALA A 57 3.18 -5.26 -3.91
C ALA A 57 4.70 -5.23 -4.01
N SER A 58 5.50 -6.27 -3.65
CA SER A 58 6.93 -6.19 -3.97
C SER A 58 7.20 -6.15 -5.48
N GLY A 59 6.49 -6.91 -6.33
CA GLY A 59 6.65 -6.80 -7.80
C GLY A 59 5.99 -5.59 -8.45
N VAL A 60 5.00 -4.98 -7.78
CA VAL A 60 4.14 -3.89 -8.28
C VAL A 60 4.60 -2.52 -7.75
N LEU A 61 5.02 -2.46 -6.49
CA LEU A 61 5.86 -1.39 -5.94
C LEU A 61 7.22 -1.43 -6.59
N GLN A 62 7.88 -2.58 -6.84
CA GLN A 62 9.09 -2.60 -7.70
C GLN A 62 8.86 -2.01 -9.08
N LEU A 63 7.61 -1.94 -9.57
CA LEU A 63 7.26 -1.34 -10.85
C LEU A 63 7.13 0.19 -10.75
N GLY A 64 6.41 0.67 -9.73
CA GLY A 64 6.32 2.10 -9.40
C GLY A 64 7.63 2.68 -8.87
N GLU A 65 8.40 1.86 -8.16
CA GLU A 65 9.75 2.10 -7.66
C GLU A 65 10.78 1.89 -8.75
N ALA A 66 10.70 0.98 -9.73
CA ALA A 66 11.66 0.94 -10.85
C ALA A 66 11.60 2.21 -11.73
N ILE A 67 10.42 2.85 -11.74
CA ILE A 67 10.16 4.12 -12.43
C ILE A 67 10.47 5.30 -11.51
N GLY A 68 10.16 5.21 -10.22
CA GLY A 68 10.71 6.10 -9.20
C GLY A 68 12.24 6.08 -9.20
N ARG A 69 12.85 4.92 -9.43
CA ARG A 69 14.27 4.60 -9.58
C ARG A 69 14.81 4.89 -10.98
N SER A 70 13.97 5.11 -11.98
CA SER A 70 14.42 5.69 -13.25
C SER A 70 14.53 7.21 -13.18
N ILE A 71 13.90 7.80 -12.15
CA ILE A 71 13.88 9.24 -11.89
C ILE A 71 14.17 9.50 -10.40
N HIS A 72 15.07 8.71 -9.81
CA HIS A 72 15.69 8.97 -8.53
C HIS A 72 17.13 9.38 -8.73
N HIS A 73 17.68 10.03 -7.74
CA HIS A 73 19.10 10.23 -7.67
C HIS A 73 19.62 9.65 -6.38
N THR A 74 20.69 8.88 -6.49
CA THR A 74 21.48 8.48 -5.34
C THR A 74 21.82 9.74 -4.57
N ALA A 75 21.15 9.91 -3.45
CA ALA A 75 21.29 11.03 -2.56
C ALA A 75 22.15 10.58 -1.39
N GLY A 76 23.20 9.84 -1.66
CA GLY A 76 24.20 9.39 -0.71
C GLY A 76 24.18 7.88 -0.48
N LYS A 77 24.58 7.43 0.70
CA LYS A 77 24.79 6.01 1.00
C LYS A 77 24.70 5.70 2.48
N ILE A 78 24.47 4.44 2.79
CA ILE A 78 24.58 3.93 4.16
C ILE A 78 26.03 4.07 4.63
N LEU A 79 26.27 4.79 5.72
CA LEU A 79 27.61 4.99 6.27
C LEU A 79 27.95 3.95 7.32
N THR A 80 27.00 3.66 8.19
CA THR A 80 27.21 2.75 9.31
C THR A 80 26.23 1.59 9.22
N GLY A 81 26.73 0.43 9.56
CA GLY A 81 26.02 -0.83 9.45
C GLY A 81 26.27 -1.60 10.70
N SER A 82 25.90 -2.85 10.66
CA SER A 82 26.24 -3.80 11.67
C SER A 82 27.72 -4.13 11.52
N GLU A 83 28.55 -3.26 12.09
CA GLU A 83 29.47 -3.55 13.19
C GLU A 83 29.92 -5.02 13.32
N ASN A 84 29.01 -5.99 13.22
CA ASN A 84 29.24 -7.40 13.47
C ASN A 84 28.42 -8.32 12.51
N VAL A 85 27.22 -7.94 12.09
CA VAL A 85 26.47 -8.66 11.06
C VAL A 85 26.82 -8.09 9.69
N SER A 86 27.37 -8.88 8.79
CA SER A 86 27.70 -8.40 7.44
C SER A 86 26.92 -9.15 6.38
N THR A 87 26.41 -8.42 5.40
CA THR A 87 25.81 -9.02 4.21
C THR A 87 26.73 -8.80 3.02
N ASN A 88 27.14 -9.87 2.34
CA ASN A 88 28.13 -9.81 1.25
C ASN A 88 29.37 -8.95 1.61
N SER A 89 29.95 -9.24 2.78
CA SER A 89 31.18 -8.62 3.30
C SER A 89 31.12 -7.13 3.63
N ARG A 90 29.95 -6.49 3.53
CA ARG A 90 29.72 -5.14 4.05
C ARG A 90 28.84 -5.23 5.29
N PRO A 91 29.10 -4.41 6.32
CA PRO A 91 28.26 -4.33 7.51
C PRO A 91 26.77 -4.19 7.16
N ALA A 92 25.93 -5.13 7.57
CA ALA A 92 24.51 -5.19 7.24
C ALA A 92 23.77 -4.03 7.93
N ALA A 93 23.00 -3.27 7.20
CA ALA A 93 22.36 -2.08 7.70
C ALA A 93 21.13 -2.43 8.55
N ARG A 94 20.77 -1.56 9.49
CA ARG A 94 19.68 -1.76 10.43
C ARG A 94 19.01 -0.45 10.79
N ALA A 95 17.69 -0.46 10.90
CA ALA A 95 16.93 0.71 11.30
C ALA A 95 17.39 1.25 12.67
N VAL A 96 17.05 2.49 12.99
CA VAL A 96 17.42 3.24 14.20
C VAL A 96 18.91 3.53 14.37
N LEU A 97 19.81 2.65 13.96
CA LEU A 97 21.23 2.74 14.26
C LEU A 97 22.13 2.92 13.06
N SER A 98 21.81 2.28 11.94
CA SER A 98 22.58 2.53 10.74
C SER A 98 22.29 3.94 10.29
N THR A 99 23.36 4.69 10.19
CA THR A 99 23.35 6.04 9.67
C THR A 99 23.62 5.98 8.17
N VAL A 100 23.03 6.94 7.49
CA VAL A 100 23.17 7.19 6.07
C VAL A 100 23.69 8.59 5.93
N LYS A 101 24.67 8.74 5.04
CA LYS A 101 25.00 10.03 4.50
C LYS A 101 23.96 10.30 3.45
N CYS A 102 23.09 11.25 3.73
CA CYS A 102 22.20 11.75 2.71
C CYS A 102 22.80 13.03 2.12
N ASP A 103 22.97 13.10 0.80
CA ASP A 103 23.51 14.27 0.10
C ASP A 103 22.55 15.47 0.14
N HIS A 104 21.27 15.26 0.53
CA HIS A 104 20.28 16.32 0.82
C HIS A 104 20.23 16.74 2.29
N HIS A 105 20.90 16.00 3.18
CA HIS A 105 20.81 16.22 4.62
C HIS A 105 22.18 16.23 5.30
N ILE A 106 22.35 17.25 6.14
CA ILE A 106 23.60 17.61 6.80
C ILE A 106 23.98 16.64 7.92
N ALA A 107 23.03 16.31 8.78
CA ALA A 107 23.21 15.29 9.80
C ALA A 107 23.12 13.93 9.12
N GLU A 108 23.97 12.99 9.55
CA GLU A 108 23.76 11.60 9.16
C GLU A 108 22.35 11.22 9.60
N LYS A 109 21.54 10.79 8.63
CA LYS A 109 20.18 10.37 8.89
C LYS A 109 20.24 8.92 9.29
N ARG A 110 19.34 8.49 10.15
CA ARG A 110 19.28 7.08 10.51
C ARG A 110 18.37 6.38 9.52
N ILE A 111 18.62 5.11 9.30
CA ILE A 111 17.65 4.27 8.61
C ILE A 111 16.42 4.21 9.52
N ALA A 112 15.26 4.58 8.99
CA ALA A 112 14.03 4.73 9.74
C ALA A 112 13.13 3.49 9.64
N GLN A 113 13.35 2.65 8.63
CA GLN A 113 12.59 1.44 8.38
C GLN A 113 13.47 0.19 8.34
N GLY A 114 12.86 -0.94 8.67
CA GLY A 114 13.47 -2.25 8.57
C GLY A 114 12.40 -3.35 8.63
N SER A 115 12.82 -4.60 8.61
CA SER A 115 11.89 -5.73 8.73
C SER A 115 11.19 -5.82 10.10
N GLU A 116 9.87 -6.03 10.10
CA GLU A 116 9.03 -6.29 11.29
C GLU A 116 9.39 -7.56 12.06
N ASN A 117 10.01 -8.54 11.40
CA ASN A 117 10.24 -9.85 11.98
C ASN A 117 11.67 -10.38 11.79
N ILE A 118 12.54 -9.62 11.13
CA ILE A 118 13.95 -9.92 11.00
C ILE A 118 14.75 -8.73 11.50
N TYR A 119 15.58 -8.98 12.49
CA TYR A 119 16.32 -7.94 13.17
C TYR A 119 17.81 -8.20 13.03
N ILE A 120 18.58 -7.14 12.74
CA ILE A 120 20.03 -7.14 12.76
C ILE A 120 20.42 -6.28 13.94
N ASN A 121 21.13 -6.86 14.92
CA ASN A 121 21.43 -6.15 16.17
C ASN A 121 20.15 -5.55 16.77
N SER A 122 19.14 -6.42 16.93
CA SER A 122 17.74 -6.21 17.41
C SER A 122 17.01 -4.94 16.98
N GLN A 123 17.57 -4.26 16.00
CA GLN A 123 16.91 -3.27 15.20
C GLN A 123 16.36 -3.94 13.96
N PRO A 124 15.20 -3.51 13.48
CA PRO A 124 14.66 -3.97 12.22
C PRO A 124 15.74 -3.98 11.16
N ALA A 125 15.99 -5.15 10.59
CA ALA A 125 17.04 -5.34 9.62
C ALA A 125 16.69 -4.48 8.40
N ALA A 126 17.56 -3.52 8.07
CA ALA A 126 17.30 -2.62 6.97
C ALA A 126 17.48 -3.38 5.67
N ARG A 127 16.64 -3.05 4.71
CA ARG A 127 16.55 -3.69 3.41
C ARG A 127 16.55 -2.60 2.34
N LYS A 128 16.89 -3.00 1.14
CA LYS A 128 16.52 -2.26 -0.06
C LYS A 128 15.04 -1.93 0.03
N ASP A 129 14.73 -0.68 -0.29
CA ASP A 129 13.40 -0.07 -0.20
C ASP A 129 12.96 0.38 1.21
N ASP A 130 13.72 0.08 2.27
CA ASP A 130 13.47 0.69 3.57
C ASP A 130 13.95 2.15 3.58
N HIS A 131 13.13 3.03 4.15
CA HIS A 131 13.39 4.47 4.22
C HIS A 131 14.32 4.86 5.37
N THR A 132 14.92 6.02 5.21
CA THR A 132 15.72 6.73 6.21
C THR A 132 14.90 7.87 6.82
N GLU A 133 15.38 8.48 7.91
CA GLU A 133 14.69 9.59 8.59
C GLU A 133 14.41 10.79 7.70
N CYS A 134 15.11 10.92 6.57
CA CYS A 134 14.86 11.96 5.59
C CYS A 134 13.99 11.52 4.41
N ASP A 135 13.37 10.34 4.47
CA ASP A 135 12.61 9.75 3.36
C ASP A 135 13.47 9.33 2.16
N ALA A 136 14.81 9.34 2.31
CA ALA A 136 15.67 8.70 1.32
C ALA A 136 15.51 7.19 1.45
N VAL A 137 15.30 6.52 0.32
CA VAL A 137 15.08 5.09 0.22
C VAL A 137 16.41 4.40 0.03
N ILE A 138 16.62 3.25 0.65
CA ILE A 138 17.81 2.45 0.40
C ILE A 138 17.73 1.86 -1.02
N GLU A 139 18.62 2.34 -1.89
CA GLU A 139 18.63 2.10 -3.34
C GLU A 139 18.98 0.67 -3.70
N ASP A 140 19.92 0.12 -2.95
CA ASP A 140 20.50 -1.17 -3.23
C ASP A 140 20.59 -1.99 -1.96
N GLY A 141 20.67 -3.29 -2.13
CA GLY A 141 20.82 -4.22 -1.03
C GLY A 141 21.77 -5.33 -1.41
N SER A 142 21.76 -6.37 -0.60
CA SER A 142 22.50 -7.57 -0.92
C SER A 142 21.76 -8.36 -2.00
N PRO A 143 22.33 -8.54 -3.20
CA PRO A 143 21.65 -9.14 -4.36
C PRO A 143 21.19 -10.61 -4.16
N ASN A 144 21.60 -11.24 -3.08
CA ASN A 144 21.48 -12.67 -2.83
C ASN A 144 21.10 -13.02 -1.37
N VAL A 145 20.96 -12.02 -0.49
CA VAL A 145 20.53 -12.18 0.90
C VAL A 145 19.30 -11.32 1.09
N PHE A 146 18.19 -11.99 1.32
CA PHE A 146 16.89 -11.35 1.44
C PHE A 146 16.36 -11.49 2.85
N LEU A 147 15.71 -10.44 3.33
CA LEU A 147 15.07 -10.37 4.62
C LEU A 147 13.55 -10.25 4.36
N GLY A 148 12.78 -11.22 4.85
CA GLY A 148 11.31 -11.21 4.85
C GLY A 148 10.70 -10.34 5.96
N GLY A 149 9.38 -10.39 6.11
CA GLY A 149 8.60 -9.56 7.04
C GLY A 149 8.12 -8.25 6.43
N GLY A 150 7.04 -7.69 6.98
CA GLY A 150 6.56 -6.36 6.60
C GLY A 150 7.60 -5.28 6.94
N THR A 151 7.34 -4.05 6.52
CA THR A 151 8.20 -2.90 6.82
C THR A 151 7.74 -2.20 8.09
N GLN A 152 8.57 -2.28 9.13
CA GLN A 152 8.35 -1.53 10.35
C GLN A 152 9.03 -0.17 10.25
N THR A 153 8.26 0.90 10.37
CA THR A 153 8.79 2.26 10.55
C THR A 153 9.07 2.47 12.03
N VAL A 154 10.34 2.58 12.39
CA VAL A 154 10.82 2.69 13.77
C VAL A 154 11.45 4.03 14.11
N LEU A 155 11.70 4.87 13.09
CA LEU A 155 11.95 6.31 13.28
C LEU A 155 11.00 7.11 12.40
N GLU A 156 10.70 8.33 12.83
CA GLU A 156 9.90 9.27 12.08
C GLU A 156 10.58 9.62 10.75
N ILE A 157 9.88 9.40 9.64
CA ILE A 157 10.36 9.70 8.30
C ILE A 157 9.88 11.10 7.93
N SER A 158 10.80 12.07 7.87
CA SER A 158 10.53 13.41 7.37
C SER A 158 10.31 13.34 5.86
N SER A 159 9.06 13.34 5.40
CA SER A 159 8.79 13.08 3.98
C SER A 159 9.39 14.12 3.03
N GLU A 160 10.01 13.66 1.95
CA GLU A 160 10.45 14.49 0.82
C GLU A 160 9.25 15.02 0.01
N ILE A 161 8.12 14.32 0.09
CA ILE A 161 6.82 14.69 -0.44
C ILE A 161 6.03 15.24 0.74
N PRO A 162 5.94 16.57 0.92
CA PRO A 162 5.40 17.09 2.17
C PRO A 162 3.95 16.60 2.35
N ASP A 163 3.46 16.43 3.58
CA ASP A 163 2.19 15.73 3.88
C ASP A 163 0.98 16.17 3.03
N TRP A 164 0.97 17.41 2.58
CA TRP A 164 -0.05 17.89 1.65
C TRP A 164 0.02 17.21 0.28
N LEU A 165 1.21 16.84 -0.24
CA LEU A 165 1.43 16.24 -1.57
C LEU A 165 1.14 14.75 -1.52
N ARG A 166 1.41 14.10 -0.37
CA ARG A 166 0.83 12.79 -0.02
C ARG A 166 -0.68 12.89 0.07
N LYS A 167 -1.25 13.93 0.71
CA LYS A 167 -2.70 14.21 0.69
C LYS A 167 -3.22 14.63 -0.70
N VAL A 168 -2.39 15.17 -1.60
CA VAL A 168 -2.75 15.49 -2.99
C VAL A 168 -2.69 14.26 -3.86
N VAL A 169 -1.81 13.31 -3.56
CA VAL A 169 -1.88 11.97 -4.09
C VAL A 169 -2.96 11.15 -3.43
N ASP A 170 -3.37 11.41 -2.19
CA ASP A 170 -4.62 10.91 -1.62
C ASP A 170 -5.81 11.62 -2.27
N VAL A 171 -5.68 12.86 -2.76
CA VAL A 171 -6.69 13.55 -3.56
C VAL A 171 -6.66 13.09 -5.02
N LEU A 172 -5.53 12.69 -5.59
CA LEU A 172 -5.43 12.04 -6.90
C LEU A 172 -5.83 10.59 -6.81
N PHE A 173 -5.61 9.92 -5.68
CA PHE A 173 -6.17 8.63 -5.32
C PHE A 173 -7.62 8.82 -4.95
N VAL A 174 -8.10 9.94 -4.42
CA VAL A 174 -9.52 10.18 -4.16
C VAL A 174 -10.22 10.58 -5.45
N VAL A 175 -9.57 11.31 -6.36
CA VAL A 175 -10.02 11.63 -7.74
C VAL A 175 -9.91 10.39 -8.62
N ALA A 176 -8.90 9.54 -8.43
CA ALA A 176 -8.77 8.23 -9.07
C ALA A 176 -9.62 7.14 -8.39
N SER A 177 -9.98 7.30 -7.10
CA SER A 177 -10.93 6.46 -6.36
C SER A 177 -12.33 6.81 -6.79
N LEU A 178 -12.59 8.10 -6.96
CA LEU A 178 -13.71 8.65 -7.69
C LEU A 178 -13.73 8.11 -9.14
N LEU A 179 -12.57 7.75 -9.72
CA LEU A 179 -12.45 7.11 -11.04
C LEU A 179 -12.27 5.57 -11.07
N GLY A 180 -12.30 4.83 -9.96
CA GLY A 180 -12.22 3.35 -9.98
C GLY A 180 -11.20 2.68 -9.06
N GLY A 181 -10.59 3.39 -8.10
CA GLY A 181 -9.78 2.77 -7.04
C GLY A 181 -10.63 2.05 -6.00
N LEU A 182 -10.11 0.96 -5.41
CA LEU A 182 -10.77 0.12 -4.41
C LEU A 182 -11.49 0.90 -3.31
N ALA A 183 -11.05 2.09 -2.89
CA ALA A 183 -11.76 2.90 -1.87
C ALA A 183 -13.04 3.60 -2.38
N GLY A 184 -13.12 3.96 -3.67
CA GLY A 184 -14.32 4.52 -4.29
C GLY A 184 -15.25 3.44 -4.84
N ALA A 185 -14.69 2.32 -5.31
CA ALA A 185 -15.43 1.08 -5.53
C ALA A 185 -15.92 0.49 -4.20
N TRP A 186 -15.18 0.64 -3.10
CA TRP A 186 -15.60 0.27 -1.73
C TRP A 186 -16.59 1.26 -1.15
N ARG A 187 -16.45 2.57 -1.34
CA ARG A 187 -17.47 3.56 -0.91
C ARG A 187 -18.74 3.42 -1.75
N GLN A 188 -18.63 3.13 -3.05
CA GLN A 188 -19.80 2.73 -3.84
C GLN A 188 -20.32 1.36 -3.39
N ALA A 189 -19.48 0.36 -3.13
CA ALA A 189 -19.90 -0.96 -2.63
C ALA A 189 -20.51 -0.91 -1.22
N ALA A 190 -20.11 0.07 -0.40
CA ALA A 190 -20.70 0.40 0.89
C ALA A 190 -22.06 1.11 0.71
N LYS A 191 -22.23 1.95 -0.33
CA LYS A 191 -23.56 2.48 -0.76
C LYS A 191 -24.47 1.41 -1.36
N LEU A 192 -23.89 0.33 -1.91
CA LEU A 192 -24.59 -0.81 -2.50
C LEU A 192 -25.04 -1.78 -1.37
N GLY A 193 -26.08 -1.40 -0.61
CA GLY A 193 -26.69 -2.18 0.49
C GLY A 193 -26.74 -3.69 0.24
N THR A 194 -26.14 -4.45 1.16
CA THR A 194 -25.84 -5.88 1.04
C THR A 194 -26.92 -6.75 1.66
N LYS A 195 -27.55 -7.64 0.87
CA LYS A 195 -28.15 -8.87 1.43
C LYS A 195 -28.04 -10.14 0.61
N PHE A 196 -27.78 -10.09 -0.70
CA PHE A 196 -27.81 -11.31 -1.52
C PHE A 196 -26.41 -11.89 -1.81
N GLY A 197 -25.56 -11.97 -0.79
CA GLY A 197 -24.22 -12.54 -0.93
C GLY A 197 -23.33 -12.36 0.30
N THR A 198 -23.71 -11.43 1.17
CA THR A 198 -23.01 -11.10 2.41
C THR A 198 -23.92 -10.25 3.29
N LYS A 199 -24.78 -10.88 4.10
CA LYS A 199 -25.61 -10.14 5.07
C LYS A 199 -24.82 -9.47 6.22
N CYS A 200 -23.49 -9.45 6.11
CA CYS A 200 -22.59 -8.74 7.02
C CYS A 200 -21.64 -7.76 6.32
N ALA A 201 -21.41 -7.87 5.01
CA ALA A 201 -20.27 -7.18 4.39
C ALA A 201 -20.36 -5.66 4.42
N ALA A 202 -21.46 -5.05 3.98
CA ALA A 202 -21.50 -3.59 3.94
C ALA A 202 -21.62 -2.96 5.33
N LYS A 203 -22.01 -3.75 6.35
CA LYS A 203 -22.18 -3.28 7.74
C LYS A 203 -20.85 -3.19 8.51
N PHE A 204 -19.74 -3.68 7.96
CA PHE A 204 -18.39 -3.56 8.53
C PHE A 204 -17.54 -2.44 7.90
N ILE A 205 -18.03 -1.78 6.84
CA ILE A 205 -17.18 -1.02 5.92
C ILE A 205 -17.40 0.48 6.11
N GLY A 206 -16.91 0.95 7.25
CA GLY A 206 -16.76 2.37 7.57
C GLY A 206 -15.39 2.67 8.17
N GLY A 207 -14.33 1.92 7.86
CA GLY A 207 -12.97 2.25 8.30
C GLY A 207 -12.70 2.25 9.82
N GLU A 208 -13.67 1.95 10.67
CA GLU A 208 -13.52 2.07 12.12
C GLU A 208 -13.12 0.79 12.86
N LEU A 209 -13.17 -0.38 12.19
CA LEU A 209 -12.83 -1.65 12.80
C LEU A 209 -11.42 -2.10 12.39
N ALA A 210 -10.45 -1.24 12.74
CA ALA A 210 -9.03 -1.44 12.44
C ALA A 210 -8.38 -2.39 13.47
N GLY A 211 -8.26 -3.66 13.09
CA GLY A 211 -7.39 -4.63 13.76
C GLY A 211 -7.22 -5.88 12.89
N MET A 212 -5.98 -6.39 12.77
CA MET A 212 -5.66 -7.61 12.00
C MET A 212 -6.56 -8.80 12.39
N ALA A 213 -6.97 -8.85 13.66
CA ALA A 213 -7.84 -9.88 14.23
C ALA A 213 -9.26 -9.93 13.62
N VAL A 214 -9.80 -8.79 13.18
CA VAL A 214 -11.15 -8.70 12.59
C VAL A 214 -11.13 -9.00 11.09
N GLY A 215 -10.02 -8.71 10.40
CA GLY A 215 -9.88 -8.96 8.96
C GLY A 215 -10.00 -10.45 8.57
N GLU A 216 -9.46 -11.36 9.39
CA GLU A 216 -9.59 -12.81 9.15
C GLU A 216 -11.02 -13.32 9.42
N ALA A 217 -11.68 -12.78 10.44
CA ALA A 217 -13.08 -13.09 10.74
C ALA A 217 -14.02 -12.58 9.65
N ILE A 218 -13.74 -11.38 9.14
CA ILE A 218 -14.42 -10.80 7.99
C ILE A 218 -14.36 -11.78 6.84
N SER A 219 -13.22 -12.37 6.48
CA SER A 219 -13.18 -13.35 5.37
C SER A 219 -14.10 -14.56 5.55
N GLY A 220 -14.41 -14.99 6.78
CA GLY A 220 -15.39 -16.05 7.05
C GLY A 220 -16.84 -15.64 6.73
N LEU A 221 -17.12 -14.35 6.52
CA LEU A 221 -18.43 -13.80 6.17
C LEU A 221 -18.63 -13.62 4.65
N PHE A 222 -17.58 -13.83 3.84
CA PHE A 222 -17.60 -13.61 2.40
C PHE A 222 -17.24 -14.89 1.68
N SER A 223 -18.07 -15.28 0.73
CA SER A 223 -17.77 -16.33 -0.21
C SER A 223 -18.01 -15.79 -1.62
N ASN A 224 -16.93 -15.47 -2.31
CA ASN A 224 -16.97 -15.08 -3.70
C ASN A 224 -16.16 -16.10 -4.52
N PRO A 225 -16.67 -16.56 -5.67
CA PRO A 225 -17.81 -16.04 -6.41
C PRO A 225 -19.15 -16.78 -6.15
N VAL A 226 -19.23 -17.65 -5.13
CA VAL A 226 -20.43 -18.44 -4.79
C VAL A 226 -20.83 -18.12 -3.35
N ASP A 227 -22.09 -17.73 -3.12
CA ASP A 227 -22.65 -17.52 -1.78
C ASP A 227 -22.81 -18.86 -1.06
N VAL A 228 -22.14 -19.07 0.08
CA VAL A 228 -22.22 -20.33 0.83
C VAL A 228 -23.57 -20.57 1.46
N THR A 229 -24.35 -19.53 1.73
CA THR A 229 -25.64 -19.68 2.42
C THR A 229 -26.77 -20.05 1.47
N THR A 230 -26.65 -19.66 0.20
CA THR A 230 -27.70 -19.84 -0.81
C THR A 230 -27.26 -20.56 -2.08
N GLY A 231 -25.97 -20.87 -2.23
CA GLY A 231 -25.39 -21.53 -3.40
C GLY A 231 -25.50 -20.77 -4.72
N GLN A 232 -25.86 -19.48 -4.69
CA GLN A 232 -25.98 -18.67 -5.89
C GLN A 232 -24.61 -18.18 -6.40
N LYS A 233 -24.53 -17.92 -7.71
CA LYS A 233 -23.34 -17.34 -8.35
C LYS A 233 -23.42 -15.83 -8.32
N ILE A 234 -22.37 -15.17 -7.82
CA ILE A 234 -22.28 -13.71 -7.71
C ILE A 234 -20.98 -13.23 -8.38
N LEU A 235 -21.07 -12.13 -9.14
CA LEU A 235 -19.92 -11.28 -9.45
C LEU A 235 -20.20 -9.93 -8.83
N LEU A 236 -19.34 -9.51 -7.90
CA LEU A 236 -19.37 -8.18 -7.34
C LEU A 236 -19.17 -7.12 -8.44
N PRO A 237 -19.57 -5.86 -8.21
CA PRO A 237 -19.57 -4.84 -9.24
C PRO A 237 -18.21 -4.71 -9.96
N GLU A 238 -18.18 -5.05 -11.25
CA GLU A 238 -17.04 -4.85 -12.13
C GLU A 238 -17.22 -3.51 -12.85
N THR A 239 -16.21 -2.64 -12.84
CA THR A 239 -16.27 -1.32 -13.49
C THR A 239 -15.78 -1.40 -14.93
N ASP A 240 -16.62 -0.99 -15.88
CA ASP A 240 -16.29 -0.99 -17.31
C ASP A 240 -15.55 0.29 -17.72
N PHE A 241 -15.93 1.44 -17.15
CA PHE A 241 -15.23 2.70 -17.28
C PHE A 241 -15.62 3.69 -16.17
N THR A 242 -14.78 4.70 -15.98
CA THR A 242 -15.14 5.88 -15.18
C THR A 242 -14.64 7.15 -15.86
N LEU A 243 -15.46 8.21 -15.81
CA LEU A 243 -15.12 9.53 -16.37
C LEU A 243 -14.88 10.58 -15.27
N PRO A 244 -13.79 11.38 -15.34
CA PRO A 244 -13.38 12.26 -14.25
C PRO A 244 -14.40 13.34 -13.96
N GLY A 245 -14.52 13.73 -12.71
CA GLY A 245 -15.33 14.87 -12.35
C GLY A 245 -15.47 15.03 -10.86
N ARG A 246 -16.01 16.17 -10.43
CA ARG A 246 -16.37 16.42 -9.02
C ARG A 246 -17.39 15.40 -8.50
N LEU A 247 -18.29 14.97 -9.39
CA LEU A 247 -19.08 13.74 -9.26
C LEU A 247 -18.81 12.87 -10.50
N PRO A 248 -17.95 11.84 -10.38
CA PRO A 248 -17.53 10.98 -11.48
C PRO A 248 -18.66 10.13 -12.02
N VAL A 249 -18.62 9.87 -13.33
CA VAL A 249 -19.57 8.98 -13.99
C VAL A 249 -18.94 7.59 -14.09
N THR A 250 -19.35 6.68 -13.22
CA THR A 250 -18.93 5.27 -13.21
C THR A 250 -19.99 4.40 -13.85
N CYS A 251 -19.59 3.50 -14.75
CA CYS A 251 -20.43 2.41 -15.25
C CYS A 251 -19.90 1.08 -14.69
N SER A 252 -20.72 0.44 -13.88
CA SER A 252 -20.36 -0.85 -13.25
C SER A 252 -21.48 -1.85 -13.43
N ARG A 253 -21.10 -3.11 -13.61
CA ARG A 253 -22.00 -4.23 -13.84
C ARG A 253 -21.90 -5.25 -12.71
N PHE A 254 -23.05 -5.67 -12.21
CA PHE A 254 -23.20 -6.68 -11.17
C PHE A 254 -23.91 -7.90 -11.74
N TYR A 255 -23.50 -9.10 -11.34
CA TYR A 255 -24.20 -10.33 -11.69
C TYR A 255 -24.60 -11.12 -10.43
N ALA A 256 -25.85 -11.58 -10.42
CA ALA A 256 -26.27 -12.64 -9.50
C ALA A 256 -27.26 -13.59 -10.17
N SER A 257 -27.07 -14.89 -9.98
CA SER A 257 -27.89 -15.93 -10.64
C SER A 257 -29.34 -15.97 -10.16
N HIS A 258 -29.65 -15.46 -8.95
CA HIS A 258 -31.02 -15.40 -8.43
C HIS A 258 -31.86 -14.30 -9.08
N LEU A 259 -31.23 -13.30 -9.72
CA LEU A 259 -31.95 -12.19 -10.31
C LEU A 259 -32.74 -12.68 -11.54
N GLU A 260 -34.05 -12.79 -11.37
CA GLU A 260 -34.98 -13.19 -12.43
C GLU A 260 -35.29 -12.04 -13.39
N THR A 261 -35.19 -10.80 -12.92
CA THR A 261 -35.41 -9.60 -13.73
C THR A 261 -34.38 -9.50 -14.86
N VAL A 262 -34.84 -9.16 -16.06
CA VAL A 262 -33.98 -8.92 -17.23
C VAL A 262 -33.51 -7.46 -17.20
N GLY A 263 -32.25 -7.23 -16.82
CA GLY A 263 -31.63 -5.91 -16.85
C GLY A 263 -31.15 -5.52 -18.25
N LEU A 264 -30.50 -4.36 -18.36
CA LEU A 264 -30.00 -3.82 -19.64
C LEU A 264 -29.02 -4.74 -20.37
N LEU A 265 -28.32 -5.62 -19.64
CA LEU A 265 -27.33 -6.56 -20.15
C LEU A 265 -27.82 -8.03 -20.15
N GLY A 266 -29.11 -8.28 -19.92
CA GLY A 266 -29.69 -9.63 -19.86
C GLY A 266 -30.07 -10.09 -18.46
N ARG A 267 -30.57 -11.32 -18.36
CA ARG A 267 -31.01 -11.91 -17.08
C ARG A 267 -29.81 -12.15 -16.18
N GLY A 268 -29.95 -11.80 -14.90
CA GLY A 268 -28.88 -11.93 -13.92
C GLY A 268 -27.95 -10.72 -13.83
N TRP A 269 -27.98 -9.82 -14.82
CA TRP A 269 -27.12 -8.63 -14.88
C TRP A 269 -27.88 -7.36 -14.50
N ARG A 270 -27.21 -6.46 -13.78
CA ARG A 270 -27.64 -5.07 -13.59
C ARG A 270 -26.49 -4.10 -13.68
N LEU A 271 -26.77 -2.92 -14.23
CA LEU A 271 -25.90 -1.75 -14.14
C LEU A 271 -26.23 -0.92 -12.90
N ASN A 272 -25.23 -0.23 -12.36
CA ASN A 272 -25.39 0.70 -11.23
C ASN A 272 -26.39 1.86 -11.50
N TRP A 273 -26.78 2.09 -12.75
CA TRP A 273 -27.77 3.11 -13.12
C TRP A 273 -29.21 2.60 -13.15
N GLU A 274 -29.45 1.30 -12.99
CA GLU A 274 -30.79 0.69 -13.04
C GLU A 274 -31.54 0.79 -11.69
N THR A 275 -31.23 1.78 -10.85
CA THR A 275 -31.96 2.01 -9.59
C THR A 275 -33.33 2.62 -9.89
N SER A 276 -34.39 2.05 -9.33
CA SER A 276 -35.78 2.45 -9.62
C SER A 276 -36.70 2.27 -8.42
N LEU A 277 -37.84 2.96 -8.45
CA LEU A 277 -38.97 2.73 -7.57
C LEU A 277 -40.12 2.11 -8.37
N ARG A 278 -40.87 1.21 -7.74
CA ARG A 278 -42.15 0.68 -8.23
C ARG A 278 -43.25 1.01 -7.22
N GLU A 279 -44.39 1.48 -7.69
CA GLU A 279 -45.57 1.75 -6.88
C GLU A 279 -46.65 0.70 -7.14
N ASP A 280 -47.20 0.13 -6.07
CA ASP A 280 -48.46 -0.61 -6.09
C ASP A 280 -49.50 0.03 -5.16
N ASP A 281 -50.63 -0.65 -4.94
CA ASP A 281 -51.73 -0.13 -4.14
C ASP A 281 -51.34 0.13 -2.66
N GLU A 282 -50.35 -0.60 -2.13
CA GLU A 282 -49.98 -0.58 -0.71
C GLU A 282 -48.54 -0.12 -0.45
N HIS A 283 -47.62 -0.32 -1.38
CA HIS A 283 -46.18 -0.17 -1.17
C HIS A 283 -45.48 0.66 -2.24
N ILE A 284 -44.36 1.25 -1.83
CA ILE A 284 -43.30 1.76 -2.70
C ILE A 284 -42.11 0.81 -2.57
N THR A 285 -41.76 0.13 -3.65
CA THR A 285 -40.65 -0.81 -3.71
C THR A 285 -39.43 -0.15 -4.34
N LEU A 286 -38.34 -0.03 -3.59
CA LEU A 286 -37.03 0.40 -4.09
C LEU A 286 -36.25 -0.81 -4.60
N THR A 287 -35.89 -0.79 -5.88
CA THR A 287 -34.96 -1.76 -6.46
C THR A 287 -33.57 -1.16 -6.55
N GLY A 288 -32.66 -1.61 -5.67
CA GLY A 288 -31.28 -1.14 -5.62
C GLY A 288 -30.41 -1.64 -6.77
N VAL A 289 -29.21 -1.11 -6.82
CA VAL A 289 -28.10 -1.44 -7.74
C VAL A 289 -27.74 -2.94 -7.85
N GLN A 290 -27.97 -3.75 -6.81
CA GLN A 290 -27.79 -5.21 -6.85
C GLN A 290 -29.06 -5.99 -7.25
N GLY A 291 -30.14 -5.29 -7.59
CA GLY A 291 -31.43 -5.90 -7.94
C GLY A 291 -32.33 -6.27 -6.77
N ARG A 292 -31.88 -6.02 -5.53
CA ARG A 292 -32.70 -6.24 -4.34
C ARG A 292 -33.86 -5.25 -4.27
N GLU A 293 -35.03 -5.77 -3.93
CA GLU A 293 -36.25 -5.01 -3.68
C GLU A 293 -36.42 -4.73 -2.17
N LEU A 294 -36.74 -3.49 -1.81
CA LEU A 294 -37.02 -3.01 -0.46
C LEU A 294 -38.42 -2.38 -0.47
N CYS A 295 -39.36 -2.95 0.27
CA CYS A 295 -40.76 -2.52 0.24
C CYS A 295 -41.10 -1.62 1.43
N TYR A 296 -41.58 -0.42 1.14
CA TYR A 296 -41.97 0.57 2.14
C TYR A 296 -43.47 0.85 2.07
N PRO A 297 -44.22 0.84 3.18
CA PRO A 297 -45.64 1.14 3.17
C PRO A 297 -45.91 2.56 2.66
N LYS A 298 -46.76 2.68 1.65
CA LYS A 298 -47.11 3.97 1.03
C LYS A 298 -47.76 4.95 2.01
N THR A 299 -48.47 4.41 3.01
CA THR A 299 -49.07 5.18 4.11
C THR A 299 -48.05 5.92 4.98
N MET A 300 -46.80 5.47 5.01
CA MET A 300 -45.71 6.11 5.77
C MET A 300 -44.93 7.14 4.92
N LEU A 301 -45.11 7.13 3.60
CA LEU A 301 -44.48 8.06 2.64
C LEU A 301 -45.51 9.08 2.12
N THR A 302 -46.12 9.85 3.03
CA THR A 302 -46.91 11.02 2.64
C THR A 302 -46.00 12.24 2.38
N PRO A 303 -46.40 13.23 1.56
CA PRO A 303 -45.54 14.37 1.26
C PRO A 303 -44.97 15.04 2.52
N GLY A 304 -43.66 15.22 2.57
CA GLY A 304 -42.92 15.76 3.72
C GLY A 304 -42.38 14.71 4.70
N HIS A 305 -42.66 13.42 4.51
CA HIS A 305 -42.18 12.34 5.38
C HIS A 305 -40.98 11.59 4.80
N GLN A 306 -40.20 10.97 5.69
CA GLN A 306 -39.08 10.10 5.36
C GLN A 306 -39.09 8.85 6.25
N ILE A 307 -38.55 7.77 5.72
CA ILE A 307 -38.31 6.51 6.43
C ILE A 307 -36.81 6.27 6.42
N PHE A 308 -36.23 6.11 7.61
CA PHE A 308 -34.87 5.56 7.75
C PHE A 308 -34.95 4.05 7.75
N ASP A 309 -34.16 3.40 6.91
CA ASP A 309 -33.94 1.97 6.93
C ASP A 309 -32.65 1.69 7.71
N PRO A 310 -32.74 1.28 9.00
CA PRO A 310 -31.58 1.07 9.85
C PRO A 310 -30.69 -0.08 9.37
N GLU A 311 -31.23 -0.99 8.57
CA GLU A 311 -30.45 -2.10 8.02
C GLU A 311 -29.66 -1.69 6.78
N GLU A 312 -30.25 -0.85 5.94
CA GLU A 312 -29.65 -0.38 4.69
C GLU A 312 -28.89 0.95 4.83
N GLN A 313 -28.94 1.58 6.01
CA GLN A 313 -28.27 2.86 6.31
C GLN A 313 -28.64 3.96 5.29
N LEU A 314 -29.92 4.02 4.92
CA LEU A 314 -30.44 4.96 3.93
C LEU A 314 -31.80 5.50 4.35
N TYR A 315 -32.17 6.63 3.75
CA TYR A 315 -33.46 7.24 3.91
C TYR A 315 -34.20 7.25 2.59
N LEU A 316 -35.43 6.75 2.58
CA LEU A 316 -36.39 6.99 1.50
C LEU A 316 -37.34 8.11 1.93
N SER A 317 -37.30 9.21 1.20
CA SER A 317 -38.05 10.43 1.50
C SER A 317 -39.05 10.74 0.40
N ARG A 318 -40.23 11.26 0.76
CA ARG A 318 -41.14 11.90 -0.19
C ARG A 318 -41.21 13.39 0.11
N LEU A 319 -40.70 14.20 -0.81
CA LEU A 319 -40.67 15.65 -0.69
C LEU A 319 -42.09 16.24 -0.70
N HIS A 320 -42.22 17.49 -0.24
CA HIS A 320 -43.49 18.23 -0.24
C HIS A 320 -44.08 18.42 -1.64
N ASP A 321 -43.23 18.44 -2.67
CA ASP A 321 -43.65 18.51 -4.08
C ASP A 321 -44.03 17.14 -4.68
N GLY A 322 -44.02 16.08 -3.86
CA GLY A 322 -44.43 14.73 -4.23
C GLY A 322 -43.31 13.84 -4.74
N ARG A 323 -42.11 14.37 -5.04
CA ARG A 323 -40.98 13.59 -5.56
C ARG A 323 -40.37 12.68 -4.50
N TYR A 324 -39.88 11.52 -4.94
CA TYR A 324 -39.16 10.59 -4.08
C TYR A 324 -37.65 10.83 -4.16
N VAL A 325 -36.99 10.79 -3.01
CA VAL A 325 -35.55 10.97 -2.86
C VAL A 325 -35.01 9.88 -1.96
N LEU A 326 -34.04 9.14 -2.47
CA LEU A 326 -33.19 8.27 -1.68
C LEU A 326 -31.95 9.08 -1.25
N HIS A 327 -31.64 9.12 0.03
CA HIS A 327 -30.40 9.72 0.50
C HIS A 327 -29.66 8.85 1.51
N TYR A 328 -28.35 8.91 1.46
CA TYR A 328 -27.45 8.15 2.32
C TYR A 328 -26.88 9.05 3.42
N THR A 329 -26.32 8.42 4.46
CA THR A 329 -25.64 9.09 5.58
C THR A 329 -24.44 9.94 5.16
N ASP A 330 -23.90 9.73 3.95
CA ASP A 330 -22.84 10.53 3.33
C ASP A 330 -23.35 11.77 2.57
N ARG A 331 -24.64 12.08 2.69
CA ARG A 331 -25.32 13.22 2.05
C ARG A 331 -25.37 13.15 0.52
N SER A 332 -25.26 11.97 -0.07
CA SER A 332 -25.58 11.73 -1.49
C SER A 332 -27.09 11.61 -1.70
N TYR A 333 -27.62 12.29 -2.72
CA TYR A 333 -29.04 12.28 -3.05
C TYR A 333 -29.31 11.62 -4.40
N TYR A 334 -30.34 10.78 -4.47
CA TYR A 334 -30.83 10.07 -5.64
C TYR A 334 -32.29 10.46 -5.82
N VAL A 335 -32.59 11.23 -6.85
CA VAL A 335 -33.92 11.80 -7.08
C VAL A 335 -34.60 11.04 -8.20
N PHE A 336 -35.81 10.55 -7.92
CA PHE A 336 -36.62 9.80 -8.88
C PHE A 336 -37.60 10.71 -9.63
N GLY A 337 -37.96 10.32 -10.85
CA GLY A 337 -39.01 10.95 -11.64
C GLY A 337 -40.42 10.59 -11.15
N ASP A 338 -41.42 10.99 -11.92
CA ASP A 338 -42.81 10.58 -11.70
C ASP A 338 -43.00 9.11 -12.08
N PHE A 339 -43.99 8.46 -11.46
CA PHE A 339 -44.41 7.11 -11.84
C PHE A 339 -45.06 7.13 -13.24
N ASP A 340 -44.64 6.21 -14.10
CA ASP A 340 -45.24 6.00 -15.41
C ASP A 340 -46.52 5.15 -15.33
N SER A 341 -47.09 4.80 -16.49
CA SER A 341 -48.33 4.00 -16.57
C SER A 341 -48.19 2.58 -16.00
N ASP A 342 -46.96 2.08 -15.89
CA ASP A 342 -46.65 0.76 -15.35
C ASP A 342 -46.28 0.84 -13.85
N GLY A 343 -46.41 2.03 -13.24
CA GLY A 343 -46.09 2.26 -11.83
C GLY A 343 -44.60 2.34 -11.57
N MET A 344 -43.76 2.62 -12.57
CA MET A 344 -42.30 2.70 -12.42
C MET A 344 -41.82 4.15 -12.39
N ALA A 345 -40.94 4.46 -11.45
CA ALA A 345 -40.22 5.74 -11.38
C ALA A 345 -38.71 5.49 -11.46
N TYR A 346 -38.09 6.07 -12.49
CA TYR A 346 -36.66 5.92 -12.76
C TYR A 346 -35.85 7.07 -12.15
N LEU A 347 -34.57 6.81 -11.91
CA LEU A 347 -33.63 7.82 -11.45
C LEU A 347 -33.59 8.99 -12.44
N LEU A 348 -33.83 10.21 -11.97
CA LEU A 348 -33.77 11.44 -12.78
C LEU A 348 -32.37 12.06 -12.69
N PHE A 349 -31.84 12.18 -11.47
CA PHE A 349 -30.46 12.58 -11.24
C PHE A 349 -29.94 12.12 -9.89
N MET A 350 -28.62 12.01 -9.79
CA MET A 350 -27.87 11.94 -8.54
C MET A 350 -27.23 13.29 -8.25
N GLU A 351 -27.14 13.69 -6.98
CA GLU A 351 -26.62 14.98 -6.55
C GLU A 351 -25.79 14.89 -5.26
N THR A 352 -24.71 15.67 -5.19
CA THR A 352 -23.93 15.87 -3.95
C THR A 352 -24.39 17.14 -3.21
N PRO A 353 -23.97 17.36 -1.94
CA PRO A 353 -24.27 18.59 -1.19
C PRO A 353 -23.82 19.89 -1.87
N HIS A 354 -22.84 19.80 -2.77
CA HIS A 354 -22.32 20.92 -3.57
C HIS A 354 -22.97 21.03 -4.96
N ARG A 355 -24.17 20.46 -5.11
CA ARG A 355 -25.00 20.50 -6.33
C ARG A 355 -24.30 19.95 -7.58
N GLN A 356 -23.36 19.03 -7.40
CA GLN A 356 -22.76 18.29 -8.52
C GLN A 356 -23.71 17.17 -8.90
N ARG A 357 -24.13 17.13 -10.17
CA ARG A 357 -25.17 16.22 -10.66
C ARG A 357 -24.71 15.25 -11.74
N ILE A 358 -25.29 14.06 -11.74
CA ILE A 358 -25.40 13.16 -12.90
C ILE A 358 -26.88 13.02 -13.22
N VAL A 359 -27.28 13.40 -14.43
CA VAL A 359 -28.66 13.40 -14.91
C VAL A 359 -28.87 12.24 -15.87
N PHE A 360 -29.97 11.53 -15.69
CA PHE A 360 -30.36 10.35 -16.46
C PHE A 360 -31.59 10.69 -17.31
N GLY A 361 -31.38 10.82 -18.63
CA GLY A 361 -32.44 11.14 -19.57
C GLY A 361 -33.14 9.90 -20.09
N HIS A 362 -34.44 9.83 -19.84
CA HIS A 362 -35.30 8.73 -20.26
C HIS A 362 -36.24 9.17 -21.40
N GLU A 363 -36.48 8.28 -22.37
CA GLU A 363 -37.45 8.45 -23.45
C GLU A 363 -38.35 7.20 -23.51
N GLY A 364 -39.66 7.37 -23.28
CA GLY A 364 -40.61 6.25 -23.19
C GLY A 364 -40.22 5.20 -22.15
N GLY A 365 -39.77 5.64 -20.96
CA GLY A 365 -39.30 4.77 -19.87
C GLY A 365 -37.87 4.22 -20.05
N ARG A 366 -37.18 4.52 -21.16
CA ARG A 366 -35.86 3.95 -21.47
C ARG A 366 -34.74 4.94 -21.23
N LEU A 367 -33.69 4.54 -20.51
CA LEU A 367 -32.47 5.34 -20.39
C LEU A 367 -31.75 5.42 -21.75
N VAL A 368 -31.61 6.65 -22.27
CA VAL A 368 -31.00 6.94 -23.59
C VAL A 368 -29.80 7.89 -23.52
N ARG A 369 -29.72 8.73 -22.48
CA ARG A 369 -28.62 9.68 -22.29
C ARG A 369 -28.23 9.83 -20.82
N ILE A 370 -26.96 10.12 -20.58
CA ILE A 370 -26.45 10.53 -19.26
C ILE A 370 -25.69 11.84 -19.44
N ALA A 371 -25.87 12.79 -18.53
CA ALA A 371 -25.12 14.04 -18.52
C ALA A 371 -24.56 14.33 -17.12
N SER A 372 -23.36 14.86 -17.01
CA SER A 372 -22.77 15.24 -15.71
C SER A 372 -22.51 16.74 -15.61
N SER A 373 -22.46 17.26 -14.39
CA SER A 373 -22.06 18.65 -14.10
C SER A 373 -20.59 18.93 -14.46
N SER A 374 -19.80 17.89 -14.70
CA SER A 374 -18.41 18.01 -15.21
C SER A 374 -18.35 18.12 -16.75
N GLY A 375 -19.52 18.20 -17.42
CA GLY A 375 -19.63 18.41 -18.87
C GLY A 375 -19.65 17.13 -19.71
N HIS A 376 -19.74 15.95 -19.07
CA HIS A 376 -19.85 14.68 -19.78
C HIS A 376 -21.25 14.50 -20.35
N HIS A 377 -21.36 14.11 -21.62
CA HIS A 377 -22.60 13.69 -22.24
C HIS A 377 -22.40 12.35 -22.92
N LEU A 378 -23.20 11.36 -22.50
CA LEU A 378 -23.13 9.99 -22.96
C LEU A 378 -24.43 9.62 -23.68
N LEU A 379 -24.31 8.86 -24.75
CA LEU A 379 -25.43 8.22 -25.45
C LEU A 379 -25.38 6.71 -25.26
N LEU A 380 -26.54 6.13 -24.94
CA LEU A 380 -26.72 4.70 -24.76
C LEU A 380 -27.34 4.13 -26.03
N HIS A 381 -26.59 3.29 -26.74
CA HIS A 381 -27.02 2.67 -27.99
C HIS A 381 -27.53 1.26 -27.75
N ARG A 382 -28.51 0.82 -28.53
CA ARG A 382 -29.15 -0.49 -28.37
C ARG A 382 -29.00 -1.36 -29.61
N THR A 383 -29.22 -2.65 -29.42
CA THR A 383 -29.33 -3.64 -30.50
C THR A 383 -30.54 -4.53 -30.25
N GLN A 384 -31.13 -5.05 -31.32
CA GLN A 384 -32.20 -6.03 -31.24
C GLN A 384 -31.60 -7.44 -31.24
N THR A 385 -31.87 -8.23 -30.21
CA THR A 385 -31.64 -9.69 -30.21
C THR A 385 -32.97 -10.42 -30.43
N PRO A 386 -32.97 -11.72 -30.76
CA PRO A 386 -34.19 -12.51 -30.82
C PRO A 386 -35.00 -12.49 -29.51
N ALA A 387 -34.32 -12.38 -28.36
CA ALA A 387 -34.94 -12.30 -27.04
C ALA A 387 -35.31 -10.87 -26.59
N GLY A 388 -35.07 -9.84 -27.41
CA GLY A 388 -35.46 -8.46 -27.12
C GLY A 388 -34.33 -7.44 -27.32
N GLU A 389 -34.63 -6.19 -27.02
CA GLU A 389 -33.67 -5.10 -27.12
C GLU A 389 -32.63 -5.18 -25.98
N ARG A 390 -31.36 -4.87 -26.27
CA ARG A 390 -30.25 -4.85 -25.30
C ARG A 390 -29.35 -3.63 -25.50
N LEU A 391 -28.68 -3.19 -24.43
CA LEU A 391 -27.68 -2.12 -24.51
C LEU A 391 -26.45 -2.62 -25.28
N SER A 392 -26.12 -2.05 -26.44
CA SER A 392 -25.01 -2.52 -27.29
C SER A 392 -23.71 -1.77 -27.04
N ARG A 393 -23.76 -0.47 -26.73
CA ARG A 393 -22.57 0.34 -26.40
C ARG A 393 -22.95 1.64 -25.71
N ILE A 394 -21.98 2.21 -24.98
CA ILE A 394 -22.09 3.54 -24.39
C ILE A 394 -21.05 4.44 -25.06
N GLU A 395 -21.48 5.57 -25.61
CA GLU A 395 -20.64 6.52 -26.35
C GLU A 395 -20.51 7.83 -25.59
N LEU A 396 -19.28 8.34 -25.44
CA LEU A 396 -19.02 9.70 -24.99
C LEU A 396 -19.12 10.67 -26.18
N VAL A 397 -20.06 11.61 -26.15
CA VAL A 397 -20.24 12.61 -27.22
C VAL A 397 -19.72 14.00 -26.84
N GLN A 398 -19.53 14.29 -25.56
CA GLN A 398 -18.94 15.53 -25.06
C GLN A 398 -18.35 15.32 -23.66
N GLY A 399 -17.36 16.12 -23.28
CA GLY A 399 -16.79 16.15 -21.93
C GLY A 399 -15.43 15.47 -21.77
N GLY A 400 -15.02 14.70 -22.79
CA GLY A 400 -13.70 14.10 -22.95
C GLY A 400 -13.51 13.62 -24.40
N THR A 401 -12.55 12.72 -24.62
CA THR A 401 -12.29 12.16 -25.96
C THR A 401 -13.53 11.42 -26.45
N ARG A 402 -14.08 11.84 -27.60
CA ARG A 402 -15.32 11.25 -28.14
C ARG A 402 -15.14 9.80 -28.61
N GLY A 403 -16.20 9.01 -28.50
CA GLY A 403 -16.27 7.63 -29.00
C GLY A 403 -16.78 6.63 -27.99
N ASN A 404 -16.75 5.35 -28.37
CA ASN A 404 -17.26 4.25 -27.54
C ASN A 404 -16.39 4.07 -26.29
N LEU A 405 -17.02 4.08 -25.12
CA LEU A 405 -16.39 3.78 -23.84
C LEU A 405 -16.36 2.26 -23.58
N VAL A 406 -17.45 1.60 -23.93
CA VAL A 406 -17.64 0.14 -23.77
C VAL A 406 -18.64 -0.36 -24.81
N GLU A 407 -18.45 -1.60 -25.26
CA GLU A 407 -19.40 -2.34 -26.10
C GLU A 407 -19.73 -3.71 -25.49
N TYR A 408 -20.95 -4.15 -25.69
CA TYR A 408 -21.52 -5.39 -25.15
C TYR A 408 -21.99 -6.31 -26.27
N ARG A 409 -21.69 -7.61 -26.14
CA ARG A 409 -22.07 -8.66 -27.09
C ARG A 409 -23.03 -9.64 -26.45
N TYR A 410 -23.92 -10.21 -27.26
CA TYR A 410 -25.02 -11.07 -26.77
C TYR A 410 -25.14 -12.36 -27.57
N ASP A 411 -25.71 -13.39 -26.95
CA ASP A 411 -26.25 -14.55 -27.66
C ASP A 411 -27.70 -14.31 -28.14
N ASP A 412 -28.29 -15.31 -28.81
CA ASP A 412 -29.67 -15.24 -29.32
C ASP A 412 -30.72 -15.14 -28.20
N ASN A 413 -30.38 -15.61 -26.98
CA ASN A 413 -31.21 -15.47 -25.77
C ASN A 413 -31.06 -14.07 -25.12
N GLY A 414 -30.24 -13.19 -25.70
CA GLY A 414 -29.99 -11.85 -25.17
C GLY A 414 -29.20 -11.85 -23.87
N GLN A 415 -28.38 -12.88 -23.61
CA GLN A 415 -27.43 -12.92 -22.49
C GLN A 415 -26.08 -12.36 -22.91
N LEU A 416 -25.48 -11.55 -22.03
CA LEU A 416 -24.18 -10.90 -22.26
C LEU A 416 -23.07 -11.93 -22.41
N THR A 417 -22.48 -12.05 -23.60
CA THR A 417 -21.38 -13.00 -23.89
C THR A 417 -20.01 -12.35 -23.91
N GLY A 418 -19.92 -11.02 -24.01
CA GLY A 418 -18.62 -10.34 -24.00
C GLY A 418 -18.68 -8.85 -23.77
N VAL A 419 -17.61 -8.32 -23.18
CA VAL A 419 -17.40 -6.89 -22.90
C VAL A 419 -16.15 -6.42 -23.63
N VAL A 420 -16.27 -5.38 -24.44
CA VAL A 420 -15.17 -4.78 -25.20
C VAL A 420 -14.91 -3.38 -24.66
N ASN A 421 -13.66 -3.10 -24.28
CA ASN A 421 -13.27 -1.81 -23.73
C ASN A 421 -13.11 -0.73 -24.82
N ARG A 422 -12.86 0.51 -24.40
CA ARG A 422 -12.60 1.67 -25.27
C ARG A 422 -11.48 1.47 -26.30
N ALA A 423 -10.51 0.59 -26.05
CA ALA A 423 -9.46 0.27 -27.01
C ALA A 423 -9.87 -0.79 -28.05
N GLY A 424 -11.10 -1.31 -28.00
CA GLY A 424 -11.58 -2.38 -28.87
C GLY A 424 -11.13 -3.78 -28.44
N THR A 425 -10.62 -3.94 -27.22
CA THR A 425 -10.14 -5.23 -26.69
C THR A 425 -11.28 -5.94 -25.94
N LEU A 426 -11.49 -7.23 -26.24
CA LEU A 426 -12.43 -8.08 -25.51
C LEU A 426 -11.84 -8.39 -24.12
N VAL A 427 -12.36 -7.75 -23.09
CA VAL A 427 -11.83 -7.82 -21.73
C VAL A 427 -12.49 -8.90 -20.87
N ARG A 428 -13.73 -9.27 -21.20
CA ARG A 428 -14.48 -10.32 -20.52
C ARG A 428 -15.29 -11.17 -21.50
N GLN A 429 -15.47 -12.45 -21.16
CA GLN A 429 -16.38 -13.36 -21.85
C GLN A 429 -17.20 -14.16 -20.85
N PHE A 430 -18.42 -14.56 -21.23
CA PHE A 430 -19.34 -15.33 -20.40
C PHE A 430 -20.00 -16.43 -21.22
N ALA A 431 -20.28 -17.56 -20.57
CA ALA A 431 -21.03 -18.67 -21.12
C ALA A 431 -22.18 -19.05 -20.18
N TYR A 432 -23.28 -19.51 -20.77
CA TYR A 432 -24.52 -19.82 -20.06
C TYR A 432 -25.08 -21.16 -20.50
N GLU A 433 -25.81 -21.80 -19.59
CA GLU A 433 -26.70 -22.92 -19.87
C GLU A 433 -28.01 -22.69 -19.12
N ASN A 434 -29.15 -22.76 -19.81
CA ASN A 434 -30.48 -22.49 -19.23
C ASN A 434 -30.58 -21.15 -18.48
N GLY A 435 -29.84 -20.13 -18.92
CA GLY A 435 -29.81 -18.80 -18.30
C GLY A 435 -28.88 -18.67 -17.09
N LEU A 436 -28.22 -19.74 -16.65
CA LEU A 436 -27.25 -19.76 -15.55
C LEU A 436 -25.83 -19.67 -16.10
N MET A 437 -24.99 -18.81 -15.53
CA MET A 437 -23.59 -18.67 -15.93
C MET A 437 -22.80 -19.94 -15.60
N THR A 438 -22.28 -20.60 -16.62
CA THR A 438 -21.46 -21.81 -16.50
C THR A 438 -19.96 -21.52 -16.59
N ALA A 439 -19.57 -20.43 -17.25
CA ALA A 439 -18.19 -19.96 -17.25
C ALA A 439 -18.05 -18.46 -17.45
N HIS A 440 -16.92 -17.89 -17.01
CA HIS A 440 -16.45 -16.57 -17.42
C HIS A 440 -14.93 -16.53 -17.56
N SER A 441 -14.41 -15.63 -18.40
CA SER A 441 -12.98 -15.47 -18.61
C SER A 441 -12.54 -14.01 -18.75
N ASN A 442 -11.24 -13.75 -18.58
CA ASN A 442 -10.61 -12.45 -18.78
C ASN A 442 -9.85 -12.36 -20.12
N ALA A 443 -9.32 -11.17 -20.42
CA ALA A 443 -8.55 -10.90 -21.65
C ALA A 443 -7.29 -11.77 -21.83
N ALA A 444 -6.76 -12.35 -20.75
CA ALA A 444 -5.59 -13.23 -20.77
C ALA A 444 -5.96 -14.72 -20.85
N GLY A 445 -7.26 -15.06 -20.90
CA GLY A 445 -7.76 -16.43 -21.02
C GLY A 445 -7.92 -17.18 -19.69
N PHE A 446 -7.73 -16.52 -18.54
CA PHE A 446 -8.07 -17.14 -17.26
C PHE A 446 -9.57 -17.37 -17.18
N THR A 447 -9.97 -18.61 -16.90
CA THR A 447 -11.36 -19.04 -16.98
C THR A 447 -11.80 -19.65 -15.66
N CYS A 448 -12.98 -19.26 -15.19
CA CYS A 448 -13.70 -19.88 -14.08
C CYS A 448 -14.91 -20.62 -14.61
N CYS A 449 -15.14 -21.85 -14.14
CA CYS A 449 -16.27 -22.70 -14.52
C CYS A 449 -17.12 -23.05 -13.29
N TYR A 450 -18.41 -23.33 -13.52
CA TYR A 450 -19.39 -23.65 -12.49
C TYR A 450 -20.29 -24.81 -12.91
N ARG A 451 -20.53 -25.75 -11.99
CA ARG A 451 -21.55 -26.79 -12.15
C ARG A 451 -22.78 -26.46 -11.31
N TRP A 452 -23.95 -26.66 -11.91
CA TRP A 452 -25.24 -26.37 -11.30
C TRP A 452 -26.04 -27.63 -11.01
N GLN A 453 -26.78 -27.62 -9.90
CA GLN A 453 -27.78 -28.63 -9.56
C GLN A 453 -29.00 -27.94 -8.93
N GLU A 454 -30.20 -28.46 -9.19
CA GLU A 454 -31.40 -28.02 -8.48
C GLU A 454 -31.44 -28.67 -7.09
N LEU A 455 -31.37 -27.85 -6.05
CA LEU A 455 -31.43 -28.26 -4.65
C LEU A 455 -32.41 -27.33 -3.92
N ASP A 456 -33.28 -27.89 -3.10
CA ASP A 456 -34.32 -27.13 -2.37
C ASP A 456 -35.17 -26.22 -3.30
N GLY A 457 -35.52 -26.73 -4.49
CA GLY A 457 -36.37 -26.04 -5.46
C GLY A 457 -35.71 -24.89 -6.22
N ALA A 458 -34.38 -24.72 -6.14
CA ALA A 458 -33.67 -23.66 -6.87
C ALA A 458 -32.27 -24.11 -7.34
N PRO A 459 -31.73 -23.50 -8.41
CA PRO A 459 -30.40 -23.84 -8.90
C PRO A 459 -29.31 -23.36 -7.92
N ARG A 460 -28.36 -24.25 -7.63
CA ARG A 460 -27.21 -24.04 -6.76
C ARG A 460 -25.92 -24.45 -7.46
N VAL A 461 -24.85 -23.70 -7.24
CA VAL A 461 -23.50 -24.07 -7.66
C VAL A 461 -22.99 -25.18 -6.74
N THR A 462 -22.67 -26.35 -7.29
CA THR A 462 -22.13 -27.48 -6.51
C THR A 462 -20.64 -27.69 -6.73
N GLU A 463 -20.08 -27.19 -7.83
CA GLU A 463 -18.64 -27.21 -8.10
C GLU A 463 -18.17 -25.91 -8.77
N HIS A 464 -16.94 -25.51 -8.45
CA HIS A 464 -16.24 -24.38 -9.06
C HIS A 464 -14.81 -24.79 -9.42
N ASP A 465 -14.42 -24.55 -10.67
CA ASP A 465 -13.09 -24.81 -11.20
C ASP A 465 -12.45 -23.57 -11.81
N THR A 466 -11.13 -23.54 -11.86
CA THR A 466 -10.36 -22.51 -12.57
C THR A 466 -9.34 -23.12 -13.54
N SER A 467 -8.98 -22.37 -14.59
CA SER A 467 -8.07 -22.83 -15.65
C SER A 467 -6.64 -23.12 -15.19
N ASP A 468 -6.22 -22.66 -14.01
CA ASP A 468 -4.93 -22.97 -13.38
C ASP A 468 -5.03 -24.03 -12.26
N GLY A 469 -6.23 -24.57 -12.03
CA GLY A 469 -6.44 -25.84 -11.34
C GLY A 469 -6.93 -25.74 -9.89
N GLU A 470 -7.45 -24.59 -9.45
CA GLU A 470 -8.29 -24.56 -8.23
C GLU A 470 -9.59 -25.32 -8.51
N HIS A 471 -10.05 -26.07 -7.51
CA HIS A 471 -11.32 -26.79 -7.56
C HIS A 471 -11.96 -26.77 -6.16
N TYR A 472 -13.25 -26.44 -6.11
CA TYR A 472 -14.06 -26.46 -4.90
C TYR A 472 -15.37 -27.21 -5.12
N ARG A 473 -15.76 -28.04 -4.14
CA ARG A 473 -17.09 -28.67 -4.07
C ARG A 473 -17.87 -28.07 -2.92
N PHE A 474 -19.15 -27.79 -3.16
CA PHE A 474 -20.07 -27.22 -2.18
C PHE A 474 -21.12 -28.25 -1.78
N ASP A 475 -21.17 -28.56 -0.50
CA ASP A 475 -22.11 -29.50 0.11
C ASP A 475 -23.03 -28.70 1.06
N TYR A 476 -24.29 -28.49 0.64
CA TYR A 476 -25.29 -27.68 1.36
C TYR A 476 -26.23 -28.56 2.20
N ASP A 477 -26.49 -28.16 3.45
CA ASP A 477 -27.57 -28.67 4.27
C ASP A 477 -28.43 -27.50 4.78
N PHE A 478 -29.40 -27.09 3.95
CA PHE A 478 -30.28 -25.96 4.24
C PHE A 478 -31.18 -26.20 5.46
N ALA A 479 -31.52 -27.46 5.76
CA ALA A 479 -32.34 -27.79 6.92
C ALA A 479 -31.57 -27.61 8.23
N ALA A 480 -30.27 -27.94 8.22
CA ALA A 480 -29.37 -27.70 9.35
C ALA A 480 -28.79 -26.27 9.38
N GLY A 481 -28.93 -25.49 8.29
CA GLY A 481 -28.31 -24.17 8.15
C GLY A 481 -26.78 -24.26 8.07
N THR A 482 -26.27 -25.26 7.33
CA THR A 482 -24.82 -25.47 7.22
C THR A 482 -24.34 -25.64 5.79
N THR A 483 -23.08 -25.31 5.55
CA THR A 483 -22.43 -25.56 4.26
C THR A 483 -20.99 -25.97 4.48
N THR A 484 -20.59 -27.05 3.82
CA THR A 484 -19.20 -27.51 3.79
C THR A 484 -18.64 -27.28 2.40
N VAL A 485 -17.51 -26.59 2.31
CA VAL A 485 -16.77 -26.42 1.07
C VAL A 485 -15.51 -27.26 1.14
N THR A 486 -15.28 -28.11 0.16
CA THR A 486 -14.11 -29.00 0.09
C THR A 486 -13.24 -28.57 -1.08
N GLY A 487 -11.99 -28.21 -0.80
CA GLY A 487 -11.01 -27.86 -1.83
C GLY A 487 -10.30 -29.07 -2.44
N ARG A 488 -9.34 -28.81 -3.32
CA ARG A 488 -8.71 -29.84 -4.15
C ARG A 488 -7.89 -30.86 -3.36
N GLN A 489 -7.27 -30.46 -2.26
CA GLN A 489 -6.44 -31.32 -1.41
C GLN A 489 -7.24 -31.96 -0.26
N GLY A 490 -8.58 -31.84 -0.29
CA GLY A 490 -9.47 -32.36 0.75
C GLY A 490 -9.56 -31.47 1.99
N GLU A 491 -8.96 -30.28 1.95
CA GLU A 491 -9.15 -29.24 2.95
C GLU A 491 -10.64 -28.82 2.97
N THR A 492 -11.17 -28.55 4.16
CA THR A 492 -12.60 -28.26 4.34
C THR A 492 -12.80 -26.98 5.11
N TRP A 493 -13.72 -26.16 4.61
CA TRP A 493 -14.27 -25.03 5.32
C TRP A 493 -15.73 -25.30 5.66
N GLN A 494 -16.20 -24.80 6.79
CA GLN A 494 -17.57 -25.01 7.25
C GLN A 494 -18.22 -23.71 7.71
N TRP A 495 -19.48 -23.52 7.35
CA TRP A 495 -20.32 -22.40 7.77
C TRP A 495 -21.57 -22.90 8.49
N TRP A 496 -22.00 -22.09 9.44
CA TRP A 496 -23.31 -22.17 10.07
C TRP A 496 -24.02 -20.83 9.89
N TYR A 497 -25.31 -20.89 9.56
CA TYR A 497 -26.15 -19.73 9.37
C TYR A 497 -27.56 -19.99 9.88
N ASP A 498 -28.25 -18.92 10.26
CA ASP A 498 -29.64 -19.01 10.72
C ASP A 498 -30.64 -19.15 9.55
N ARG A 499 -31.94 -19.23 9.88
CA ARG A 499 -33.01 -19.34 8.86
C ARG A 499 -33.09 -18.13 7.93
N GLU A 500 -32.55 -16.99 8.36
CA GLU A 500 -32.46 -15.78 7.59
C GLU A 500 -31.09 -15.66 6.91
N THR A 501 -30.32 -16.75 6.81
CA THR A 501 -29.04 -16.82 6.10
C THR A 501 -27.95 -15.89 6.65
N TYR A 502 -28.05 -15.43 7.91
CA TYR A 502 -26.94 -14.73 8.57
C TYR A 502 -25.95 -15.76 9.10
N ILE A 503 -24.67 -15.59 8.74
CA ILE A 503 -23.60 -16.50 9.18
C ILE A 503 -23.39 -16.33 10.69
N THR A 504 -23.65 -17.36 11.46
CA THR A 504 -23.46 -17.37 12.92
C THR A 504 -22.10 -17.94 13.31
N ALA A 505 -21.50 -18.75 12.43
CA ALA A 505 -20.16 -19.27 12.65
C ALA A 505 -19.46 -19.70 11.36
N HIS A 506 -18.12 -19.75 11.42
CA HIS A 506 -17.25 -20.23 10.35
C HIS A 506 -16.06 -21.01 10.94
N ARG A 507 -15.66 -22.10 10.27
CA ARG A 507 -14.48 -22.90 10.60
C ARG A 507 -13.57 -23.04 9.40
N THR A 508 -12.30 -22.71 9.59
CA THR A 508 -11.24 -22.87 8.57
C THR A 508 -10.68 -24.30 8.55
N PRO A 509 -9.95 -24.70 7.49
CA PRO A 509 -9.32 -26.01 7.39
C PRO A 509 -8.31 -26.32 8.50
N GLY A 510 -7.61 -25.30 8.99
CA GLY A 510 -6.71 -25.44 10.15
C GLY A 510 -7.44 -25.53 11.49
N GLY A 511 -8.77 -25.43 11.50
CA GLY A 511 -9.61 -25.59 12.69
C GLY A 511 -9.95 -24.28 13.41
N GLY A 512 -9.49 -23.13 12.89
CA GLY A 512 -9.83 -21.82 13.44
C GLY A 512 -11.34 -21.58 13.40
N MET A 513 -11.93 -21.32 14.56
CA MET A 513 -13.37 -21.13 14.75
C MET A 513 -13.69 -19.65 14.97
N TYR A 514 -14.66 -19.14 14.23
CA TYR A 514 -15.19 -17.79 14.32
C TYR A 514 -16.68 -17.86 14.65
N LEU A 515 -17.15 -17.06 15.61
CA LEU A 515 -18.56 -16.98 15.97
C LEU A 515 -19.03 -15.53 15.94
N PHE A 516 -20.26 -15.33 15.47
CA PHE A 516 -20.86 -14.01 15.29
C PHE A 516 -22.19 -13.94 16.04
N THR A 517 -22.35 -12.89 16.86
CA THR A 517 -23.61 -12.56 17.52
C THR A 517 -24.11 -11.22 17.01
N TYR A 518 -25.41 -11.11 16.74
CA TYR A 518 -26.02 -9.93 16.14
C TYR A 518 -27.03 -9.25 17.07
N ASN A 519 -27.26 -7.94 16.90
CA ASN A 519 -28.39 -7.21 17.49
C ASN A 519 -29.70 -7.46 16.69
N GLU A 520 -30.79 -6.82 17.11
CA GLU A 520 -32.11 -6.92 16.45
C GLU A 520 -32.11 -6.39 15.00
N ASP A 521 -31.20 -5.47 14.66
CA ASP A 521 -31.02 -4.93 13.31
C ASP A 521 -29.98 -5.72 12.47
N HIS A 522 -29.56 -6.89 12.97
CA HIS A 522 -28.58 -7.77 12.36
C HIS A 522 -27.20 -7.14 12.12
N PHE A 523 -26.75 -6.31 13.07
CA PHE A 523 -25.37 -5.82 13.17
C PHE A 523 -24.61 -6.65 14.21
N PRO A 524 -23.35 -7.03 13.93
CA PRO A 524 -22.57 -7.88 14.81
C PRO A 524 -22.17 -7.15 16.07
N VAL A 525 -22.60 -7.62 17.24
CA VAL A 525 -22.28 -7.03 18.56
C VAL A 525 -21.15 -7.75 19.28
N ASN A 526 -20.88 -9.00 18.91
CA ASN A 526 -19.78 -9.78 19.47
C ASN A 526 -19.22 -10.72 18.39
N ILE A 527 -17.90 -10.74 18.26
CA ILE A 527 -17.15 -11.65 17.40
C ILE A 527 -16.19 -12.44 18.27
N GLU A 528 -16.38 -13.75 18.33
CA GLU A 528 -15.40 -14.65 18.95
C GLU A 528 -14.43 -15.14 17.87
N LEU A 529 -13.15 -15.02 18.16
CA LEU A 529 -12.04 -15.34 17.28
C LEU A 529 -11.32 -16.62 17.76
N PRO A 530 -10.52 -17.26 16.90
CA PRO A 530 -9.70 -18.39 17.30
C PRO A 530 -8.79 -18.05 18.50
N GLY A 531 -8.67 -19.01 19.42
CA GLY A 531 -7.96 -18.83 20.69
C GLY A 531 -8.78 -18.21 21.83
N GLY A 532 -10.10 -18.03 21.66
CA GLY A 532 -11.00 -17.52 22.72
C GLY A 532 -10.97 -16.00 22.87
N ARG A 533 -10.36 -15.29 21.92
CA ARG A 533 -10.33 -13.83 21.85
C ARG A 533 -11.70 -13.31 21.41
N THR A 534 -12.10 -12.13 21.88
CA THR A 534 -13.41 -11.54 21.56
C THR A 534 -13.28 -10.09 21.15
N VAL A 535 -14.17 -9.63 20.28
CA VAL A 535 -14.31 -8.22 19.92
C VAL A 535 -15.78 -7.85 20.05
N ALA A 536 -16.08 -6.76 20.75
CA ALA A 536 -17.46 -6.34 21.00
C ALA A 536 -17.74 -4.92 20.51
N TYR A 537 -18.96 -4.70 20.05
CA TYR A 537 -19.44 -3.43 19.49
C TYR A 537 -20.76 -3.01 20.14
N GLU A 538 -20.87 -1.71 20.41
CA GLU A 538 -22.14 -1.08 20.77
C GLU A 538 -22.48 -0.04 19.71
N TYR A 539 -23.77 0.05 19.39
CA TYR A 539 -24.29 0.86 18.31
C TYR A 539 -25.28 1.91 18.84
N ASP A 540 -25.39 3.04 18.14
CA ASP A 540 -26.48 3.99 18.36
C ASP A 540 -27.79 3.55 17.67
N ILE A 541 -28.84 4.37 17.78
CA ILE A 541 -30.16 4.11 17.17
C ILE A 541 -30.13 4.12 15.63
N GLN A 542 -29.03 4.58 15.02
CA GLN A 542 -28.80 4.54 13.58
C GLN A 542 -27.84 3.41 13.20
N ASN A 543 -27.55 2.47 14.11
CA ASN A 543 -26.59 1.37 13.90
C ASN A 543 -25.16 1.81 13.54
N ARG A 544 -24.71 2.96 14.04
CA ARG A 544 -23.31 3.38 13.95
C ARG A 544 -22.54 2.99 15.21
N VAL A 545 -21.28 2.59 15.07
CA VAL A 545 -20.45 2.13 16.20
C VAL A 545 -20.17 3.31 17.14
N VAL A 546 -20.61 3.23 18.39
CA VAL A 546 -20.32 4.24 19.43
C VAL A 546 -19.31 3.75 20.45
N LYS A 547 -19.09 2.44 20.52
CA LYS A 547 -18.08 1.83 21.38
C LYS A 547 -17.56 0.53 20.78
N THR A 548 -16.24 0.40 20.81
CA THR A 548 -15.52 -0.84 20.48
C THR A 548 -14.77 -1.32 21.70
N THR A 549 -14.85 -2.62 21.98
CA THR A 549 -14.04 -3.32 22.98
C THR A 549 -13.17 -4.35 22.27
N ASP A 550 -11.86 -4.23 22.40
CA ASP A 550 -10.90 -5.13 21.75
C ASP A 550 -10.63 -6.40 22.57
N PRO A 551 -9.85 -7.38 22.05
CA PRO A 551 -9.53 -8.61 22.76
C PRO A 551 -8.83 -8.48 24.10
N GLU A 552 -8.21 -7.33 24.40
CA GLU A 552 -7.59 -7.04 25.70
C GLU A 552 -8.58 -6.35 26.66
N GLY A 553 -9.83 -6.13 26.23
CA GLY A 553 -10.85 -5.42 26.98
C GLY A 553 -10.71 -3.89 26.94
N ARG A 554 -9.85 -3.35 26.07
CA ARG A 554 -9.65 -1.90 25.95
C ARG A 554 -10.81 -1.28 25.20
N VAL A 555 -11.19 -0.07 25.61
CA VAL A 555 -12.38 0.61 25.07
C VAL A 555 -11.99 1.81 24.21
N THR A 556 -12.62 1.93 23.05
CA THR A 556 -12.62 3.13 22.21
C THR A 556 -14.07 3.60 22.05
N GLN A 557 -14.33 4.89 22.30
CA GLN A 557 -15.65 5.51 22.15
C GLN A 557 -15.66 6.50 20.98
N THR A 558 -16.71 6.45 20.18
CA THR A 558 -16.93 7.30 19.00
C THR A 558 -18.21 8.11 19.17
N GLN A 559 -18.18 9.39 18.78
CA GLN A 559 -19.37 10.25 18.71
C GLN A 559 -19.55 10.79 17.30
N TRP A 560 -20.78 10.71 16.80
CA TRP A 560 -21.15 11.05 15.44
C TRP A 560 -21.88 12.40 15.34
N ASN A 561 -21.88 12.97 14.13
CA ASN A 561 -22.53 14.23 13.82
C ASN A 561 -24.03 14.07 13.52
N GLY A 562 -24.86 13.95 14.56
CA GLY A 562 -26.32 13.89 14.39
C GLY A 562 -26.72 12.72 13.49
N GLU A 563 -27.36 12.99 12.36
CA GLU A 563 -27.84 11.98 11.40
C GLU A 563 -26.79 11.51 10.38
N PHE A 564 -25.58 12.08 10.38
CA PHE A 564 -24.55 11.85 9.36
C PHE A 564 -23.34 11.05 9.88
N ASP A 565 -22.63 10.36 8.98
CA ASP A 565 -21.49 9.48 9.33
C ASP A 565 -20.17 10.24 9.54
N GLU A 566 -20.23 11.44 10.11
CA GLU A 566 -19.04 12.24 10.41
C GLU A 566 -18.67 12.11 11.90
N ILE A 567 -17.44 11.68 12.19
CA ILE A 567 -16.95 11.48 13.55
C ILE A 567 -16.56 12.84 14.17
N THR A 568 -17.29 13.28 15.18
CA THR A 568 -17.00 14.53 15.89
C THR A 568 -16.03 14.36 17.04
N ARG A 569 -15.95 13.14 17.62
CA ARG A 569 -15.06 12.82 18.73
C ARG A 569 -14.71 11.34 18.77
N THR A 570 -13.43 11.05 18.98
CA THR A 570 -12.92 9.72 19.35
C THR A 570 -12.22 9.82 20.69
N ALA A 571 -12.51 8.90 21.61
CA ALA A 571 -11.89 8.87 22.93
C ALA A 571 -11.43 7.46 23.30
N LEU A 572 -10.22 7.38 23.85
CA LEU A 572 -9.67 6.16 24.42
C LEU A 572 -9.94 6.11 25.93
N ASP A 573 -9.73 4.95 26.53
CA ASP A 573 -9.87 4.69 27.97
C ASP A 573 -8.73 5.27 28.83
N ASP A 574 -7.72 5.88 28.21
CA ASP A 574 -6.64 6.67 28.85
C ASP A 574 -6.87 8.19 28.75
N ASP A 575 -8.11 8.60 28.48
CA ASP A 575 -8.54 9.99 28.28
C ASP A 575 -7.97 10.69 27.05
N ALA A 576 -7.21 10.05 26.16
CA ALA A 576 -6.82 10.68 24.88
C ALA A 576 -8.07 10.95 24.02
N VAL A 577 -8.23 12.19 23.53
CA VAL A 577 -9.43 12.62 22.79
C VAL A 577 -9.04 13.39 21.52
N TRP A 578 -9.55 12.92 20.38
CA TRP A 578 -9.53 13.63 19.11
C TRP A 578 -10.90 14.26 18.87
N LYS A 579 -10.92 15.46 18.30
CA LYS A 579 -12.17 16.17 17.94
C LYS A 579 -12.09 16.71 16.52
N THR A 580 -13.21 16.62 15.82
CA THR A 580 -13.36 17.19 14.48
C THR A 580 -14.63 18.02 14.41
N GLN A 581 -14.51 19.21 13.84
CA GLN A 581 -15.65 20.10 13.55
C GLN A 581 -15.90 20.13 12.05
N TYR A 582 -17.17 20.15 11.67
CA TYR A 582 -17.60 20.10 10.27
C TYR A 582 -18.41 21.34 9.88
N ASN A 583 -18.33 21.73 8.61
CA ASN A 583 -19.24 22.73 8.04
C ASN A 583 -20.63 22.12 7.74
N ALA A 584 -21.56 22.96 7.27
CA ALA A 584 -22.91 22.52 6.90
C ALA A 584 -22.97 21.49 5.75
N HIS A 585 -21.87 21.29 5.01
CA HIS A 585 -21.74 20.32 3.93
C HIS A 585 -21.03 19.02 4.35
N GLY A 586 -20.69 18.85 5.63
CA GLY A 586 -20.04 17.63 6.14
C GLY A 586 -18.53 17.59 5.92
N GLN A 587 -17.90 18.73 5.66
CA GLN A 587 -16.45 18.81 5.42
C GLN A 587 -15.71 19.27 6.70
N PRO A 588 -14.58 18.64 7.07
CA PRO A 588 -13.86 18.98 8.30
C PRO A 588 -13.26 20.38 8.18
N VAL A 589 -13.60 21.29 9.09
CA VAL A 589 -13.05 22.66 9.14
C VAL A 589 -11.98 22.83 10.22
N GLN A 590 -12.00 21.96 11.24
CA GLN A 590 -11.05 21.99 12.34
C GLN A 590 -10.85 20.59 12.90
N GLU A 591 -9.60 20.19 13.10
CA GLU A 591 -9.21 18.99 13.85
C GLU A 591 -8.43 19.42 15.10
N THR A 592 -8.66 18.75 16.22
CA THR A 592 -7.96 18.98 17.49
C THR A 592 -7.50 17.64 18.05
N ASP A 593 -6.20 17.53 18.30
CA ASP A 593 -5.60 16.32 18.86
C ASP A 593 -5.61 16.31 20.41
N PRO A 594 -5.18 15.20 21.06
CA PRO A 594 -5.17 15.10 22.52
C PRO A 594 -4.31 16.15 23.25
N GLU A 595 -3.33 16.76 22.57
CA GLU A 595 -2.50 17.86 23.12
C GLU A 595 -3.16 19.24 22.90
N GLY A 596 -4.31 19.30 22.25
CA GLY A 596 -5.04 20.54 21.96
C GLY A 596 -4.48 21.31 20.76
N ARG A 597 -3.60 20.71 19.96
CA ARG A 597 -3.05 21.31 18.74
C ARG A 597 -4.13 21.29 17.67
N VAL A 598 -4.21 22.37 16.88
CA VAL A 598 -5.33 22.62 15.97
C VAL A 598 -4.85 22.65 14.53
N THR A 599 -5.48 21.87 13.65
CA THR A 599 -5.36 22.01 12.20
C THR A 599 -6.67 22.55 11.63
N GLN A 600 -6.62 23.53 10.73
CA GLN A 600 -7.78 24.15 10.11
C GLN A 600 -7.81 23.94 8.61
N TYR A 601 -9.03 23.89 8.05
CA TYR A 601 -9.27 23.67 6.63
C TYR A 601 -10.27 24.69 6.09
N ALA A 602 -10.04 25.16 4.87
CA ALA A 602 -10.96 26.02 4.14
C ALA A 602 -11.31 25.41 2.78
N TYR A 603 -12.54 25.65 2.34
CA TYR A 603 -13.10 25.12 1.11
C TYR A 603 -13.64 26.25 0.24
N ASP A 604 -13.59 26.07 -1.08
CA ASP A 604 -14.28 26.94 -2.02
C ASP A 604 -15.79 26.67 -2.06
N GLU A 605 -16.53 27.48 -2.83
CA GLU A 605 -17.99 27.34 -2.99
C GLU A 605 -18.41 25.98 -3.60
N GLN A 606 -17.47 25.25 -4.22
CA GLN A 606 -17.72 23.97 -4.85
C GLN A 606 -17.23 22.78 -4.01
N GLY A 607 -16.82 23.05 -2.77
CA GLY A 607 -16.43 22.03 -1.79
C GLY A 607 -15.01 21.52 -1.96
N GLN A 608 -14.12 22.21 -2.69
CA GLN A 608 -12.73 21.78 -2.83
C GLN A 608 -11.87 22.45 -1.76
N MET A 609 -11.00 21.69 -1.09
CA MET A 609 -10.11 22.24 -0.06
C MET A 609 -9.17 23.24 -0.73
N CYS A 610 -9.32 24.53 -0.46
CA CYS A 610 -8.49 25.59 -1.03
C CYS A 610 -7.34 26.00 -0.10
N SER A 611 -7.46 25.69 1.19
CA SER A 611 -6.39 25.94 2.16
C SER A 611 -6.39 24.97 3.34
N ARG A 612 -5.18 24.69 3.86
CA ARG A 612 -4.95 23.99 5.13
C ARG A 612 -3.96 24.81 5.95
N THR A 613 -4.30 25.08 7.21
CA THR A 613 -3.40 25.74 8.16
C THR A 613 -3.08 24.77 9.30
N ASP A 614 -1.79 24.49 9.49
CA ASP A 614 -1.31 23.62 10.57
C ASP A 614 -1.28 24.32 11.94
N ALA A 615 -0.90 23.59 12.98
CA ALA A 615 -0.88 24.10 14.36
C ALA A 615 0.19 25.16 14.62
N ALA A 616 1.18 25.31 13.73
CA ALA A 616 2.18 26.39 13.78
C ALA A 616 1.77 27.62 12.94
N GLY A 617 0.62 27.56 12.26
CA GLY A 617 0.13 28.63 11.38
C GLY A 617 0.68 28.56 9.95
N GLY A 618 1.39 27.50 9.59
CA GLY A 618 1.84 27.24 8.23
C GLY A 618 0.65 26.97 7.31
N THR A 619 0.51 27.77 6.24
CA THR A 619 -0.64 27.69 5.33
C THR A 619 -0.25 27.11 3.98
N VAL A 620 -0.96 26.07 3.60
CA VAL A 620 -0.93 25.46 2.27
C VAL A 620 -2.12 25.97 1.45
N VAL A 621 -1.93 26.19 0.15
CA VAL A 621 -2.99 26.63 -0.78
C VAL A 621 -3.07 25.73 -2.00
N THR A 622 -4.29 25.39 -2.40
CA THR A 622 -4.59 24.49 -3.52
C THR A 622 -5.62 25.15 -4.45
N ALA A 623 -5.48 24.91 -5.75
CA ALA A 623 -6.42 25.38 -6.77
C ALA A 623 -6.83 24.26 -7.71
N PHE A 624 -8.06 24.35 -8.21
CA PHE A 624 -8.68 23.33 -9.03
C PHE A 624 -9.37 23.94 -10.25
N ASP A 625 -9.59 23.14 -11.29
CA ASP A 625 -10.40 23.49 -12.44
C ASP A 625 -11.91 23.24 -12.21
N SER A 626 -12.72 23.53 -13.23
CA SER A 626 -14.18 23.31 -13.18
C SER A 626 -14.60 21.84 -13.07
N ARG A 627 -13.71 20.89 -13.42
CA ARG A 627 -13.94 19.45 -13.29
C ARG A 627 -13.43 18.91 -11.95
N GLY A 628 -12.83 19.76 -11.13
CA GLY A 628 -12.31 19.42 -9.82
C GLY A 628 -10.91 18.82 -9.83
N GLN A 629 -10.17 18.96 -10.93
CA GLN A 629 -8.79 18.50 -11.07
C GLN A 629 -7.83 19.56 -10.54
N MET A 630 -6.79 19.16 -9.80
CA MET A 630 -5.85 20.12 -9.22
C MET A 630 -5.06 20.82 -10.34
N THR A 631 -4.98 22.14 -10.32
CA THR A 631 -4.21 22.93 -11.30
C THR A 631 -2.98 23.58 -10.70
N ARG A 632 -3.02 23.87 -9.39
CA ARG A 632 -1.91 24.47 -8.68
C ARG A 632 -1.88 24.04 -7.24
N TYR A 633 -0.66 23.89 -6.76
CA TYR A 633 -0.34 23.72 -5.37
C TYR A 633 0.62 24.82 -4.90
N THR A 634 0.51 25.29 -3.66
CA THR A 634 1.49 26.20 -3.02
C THR A 634 1.77 25.81 -1.57
N ASP A 635 3.05 25.64 -1.24
CA ASP A 635 3.47 25.32 0.11
C ASP A 635 3.45 26.53 1.05
N CYS A 636 3.69 26.26 2.33
CA CYS A 636 3.79 27.26 3.38
C CYS A 636 4.99 28.22 3.20
N SER A 637 5.92 27.92 2.30
CA SER A 637 7.03 28.79 1.90
C SER A 637 6.74 29.61 0.63
N GLY A 638 5.54 29.49 0.05
CA GLY A 638 5.11 30.17 -1.17
C GLY A 638 5.62 29.55 -2.47
N ARG A 639 6.25 28.37 -2.43
CA ARG A 639 6.71 27.65 -3.63
C ARG A 639 5.57 26.90 -4.26
N SER A 640 5.50 26.94 -5.59
CA SER A 640 4.31 26.50 -6.33
C SER A 640 4.61 25.44 -7.36
N THR A 641 3.69 24.49 -7.48
CA THR A 641 3.72 23.45 -8.50
C THR A 641 2.44 23.52 -9.32
N GLY A 642 2.56 23.47 -10.65
CA GLY A 642 1.45 23.49 -11.60
C GLY A 642 1.18 22.13 -12.24
N TYR A 643 -0.09 21.86 -12.55
CA TYR A 643 -0.57 20.60 -13.11
C TYR A 643 -1.52 20.87 -14.29
N ASP A 644 -1.23 20.31 -15.46
CA ASP A 644 -2.14 20.36 -16.62
C ASP A 644 -2.68 18.96 -16.94
N HIS A 645 -3.96 18.90 -17.31
CA HIS A 645 -4.67 17.66 -17.61
C HIS A 645 -5.24 17.68 -19.03
N ASP A 646 -5.43 16.51 -19.64
CA ASP A 646 -6.12 16.38 -20.92
C ASP A 646 -7.66 16.38 -20.76
N GLU A 647 -8.37 16.23 -21.88
CA GLU A 647 -9.83 16.20 -21.92
C GLU A 647 -10.42 14.98 -21.20
N ASP A 648 -9.67 13.87 -21.11
CA ASP A 648 -10.04 12.65 -20.39
C ASP A 648 -9.63 12.71 -18.91
N GLY A 649 -9.08 13.84 -18.44
CA GLY A 649 -8.64 14.08 -17.07
C GLY A 649 -7.34 13.40 -16.68
N ASN A 650 -6.54 12.93 -17.65
CA ASN A 650 -5.21 12.39 -17.39
C ASN A 650 -4.20 13.53 -17.19
N LEU A 651 -3.26 13.38 -16.26
CA LEU A 651 -2.23 14.37 -15.98
C LEU A 651 -1.18 14.42 -17.09
N THR A 652 -1.21 15.43 -17.94
CA THR A 652 -0.29 15.53 -19.09
C THR A 652 0.94 16.37 -18.85
N ARG A 653 0.92 17.24 -17.84
CA ARG A 653 2.05 18.12 -17.56
C ARG A 653 2.17 18.46 -16.07
N VAL A 654 3.41 18.49 -15.62
CA VAL A 654 3.79 18.94 -14.28
C VAL A 654 4.86 20.01 -14.40
N THR A 655 4.66 21.14 -13.73
CA THR A 655 5.62 22.25 -13.68
C THR A 655 6.04 22.50 -12.23
N ASP A 656 7.32 22.31 -11.90
CA ASP A 656 7.81 22.54 -10.54
C ASP A 656 8.02 24.03 -10.21
N ALA A 657 8.48 24.31 -8.98
CA ALA A 657 8.71 25.68 -8.52
C ALA A 657 9.89 26.40 -9.20
N GLU A 658 10.75 25.67 -9.92
CA GLU A 658 11.84 26.21 -10.75
C GLU A 658 11.40 26.41 -12.21
N GLY A 659 10.19 25.97 -12.59
CA GLY A 659 9.65 26.06 -13.93
C GLY A 659 10.04 24.89 -14.84
N LYS A 660 10.67 23.83 -14.30
CA LYS A 660 10.96 22.61 -15.07
C LYS A 660 9.68 21.85 -15.34
N VAL A 661 9.60 21.26 -16.55
CA VAL A 661 8.36 20.67 -17.09
C VAL A 661 8.54 19.20 -17.43
N VAL A 662 7.75 18.33 -16.80
CA VAL A 662 7.58 16.93 -17.21
C VAL A 662 6.28 16.79 -18.00
N ARG A 663 6.32 16.03 -19.10
CA ARG A 663 5.14 15.74 -19.94
C ARG A 663 4.87 14.24 -20.01
N ILE A 664 3.60 13.86 -19.92
CA ILE A 664 3.13 12.48 -19.97
C ILE A 664 2.13 12.33 -21.12
N SER A 665 2.27 11.27 -21.93
CA SER A 665 1.27 10.88 -22.92
C SER A 665 0.64 9.56 -22.54
N TYR A 666 -0.63 9.38 -22.92
CA TYR A 666 -1.43 8.21 -22.56
C TYR A 666 -1.93 7.47 -23.79
N ASN A 667 -2.16 6.17 -23.64
CA ASN A 667 -2.89 5.38 -24.64
C ASN A 667 -4.41 5.53 -24.46
N ARG A 668 -5.20 4.87 -25.32
CA ARG A 668 -6.68 4.94 -25.28
C ARG A 668 -7.36 4.38 -24.03
N LEU A 669 -6.62 3.67 -23.18
CA LEU A 669 -7.09 3.16 -21.89
C LEU A 669 -6.74 4.09 -20.73
N GLY A 670 -6.13 5.26 -20.99
CA GLY A 670 -5.64 6.15 -19.93
C GLY A 670 -4.38 5.62 -19.24
N LEU A 671 -3.67 4.67 -19.84
CA LEU A 671 -2.40 4.16 -19.29
C LEU A 671 -1.22 4.95 -19.88
N PRO A 672 -0.20 5.32 -19.07
CA PRO A 672 0.96 6.06 -19.55
C PRO A 672 1.68 5.31 -20.68
N GLU A 673 1.91 5.98 -21.80
CA GLU A 673 2.67 5.42 -22.92
C GLU A 673 4.08 6.00 -22.94
N THR A 674 4.21 7.31 -22.68
CA THR A 674 5.51 7.98 -22.70
C THR A 674 5.65 9.09 -21.68
N VAL A 675 6.89 9.31 -21.25
CA VAL A 675 7.25 10.38 -20.30
C VAL A 675 8.45 11.14 -20.86
N ASN A 676 8.34 12.47 -20.87
CA ASN A 676 9.37 13.37 -21.36
C ASN A 676 9.77 14.36 -20.27
N SER A 677 11.02 14.28 -19.85
CA SER A 677 11.64 15.22 -18.90
C SER A 677 12.38 16.36 -19.63
N PRO A 678 12.60 17.52 -18.98
CA PRO A 678 13.33 18.64 -19.58
C PRO A 678 14.70 18.22 -20.11
N GLY A 679 15.08 18.71 -21.29
CA GLY A 679 16.42 18.49 -21.86
C GLY A 679 16.71 17.06 -22.35
N LYS A 680 15.74 16.14 -22.27
CA LYS A 680 15.92 14.70 -22.50
C LYS A 680 14.99 14.11 -23.57
N GLN A 681 15.35 12.94 -24.09
CA GLN A 681 14.52 12.09 -24.94
C GLN A 681 13.60 11.18 -24.09
N GLN A 682 12.68 10.47 -24.74
CA GLN A 682 11.43 9.91 -24.18
C GLN A 682 11.56 8.50 -23.55
N ASP A 683 11.04 8.29 -22.33
CA ASP A 683 10.78 6.95 -21.75
C ASP A 683 9.49 6.35 -22.35
N ARG A 684 9.42 5.02 -22.48
CA ARG A 684 8.25 4.34 -23.08
C ARG A 684 7.80 3.11 -22.29
N TYR A 685 6.50 3.00 -22.11
CA TYR A 685 5.83 1.91 -21.40
C TYR A 685 4.91 1.13 -22.33
N THR A 686 4.80 -0.18 -22.11
CA THR A 686 3.82 -1.04 -22.80
C THR A 686 3.04 -1.87 -21.81
N TRP A 687 1.78 -2.13 -22.15
CA TRP A 687 0.80 -2.78 -21.28
C TRP A 687 0.25 -4.03 -21.96
N ASN A 688 -0.08 -5.06 -21.19
CA ASN A 688 -0.76 -6.25 -21.70
C ASN A 688 -2.29 -6.03 -21.77
N ALA A 689 -3.02 -7.04 -22.24
CA ALA A 689 -4.48 -6.97 -22.41
C ALA A 689 -5.26 -6.87 -21.09
N LEU A 690 -4.63 -7.19 -19.95
CA LEU A 690 -5.19 -6.96 -18.62
C LEU A 690 -4.93 -5.52 -18.14
N GLY A 691 -4.03 -4.76 -18.77
CA GLY A 691 -3.61 -3.45 -18.25
C GLY A 691 -2.42 -3.54 -17.28
N LEU A 692 -1.72 -4.68 -17.21
CA LEU A 692 -0.47 -4.83 -16.46
C LEU A 692 0.74 -4.47 -17.34
N MET A 693 1.76 -3.82 -16.77
CA MET A 693 2.94 -3.38 -17.53
C MET A 693 3.75 -4.58 -18.03
N SER A 694 3.95 -4.68 -19.33
CA SER A 694 4.69 -5.78 -19.96
C SER A 694 6.12 -5.42 -20.31
N SER A 695 6.41 -4.13 -20.54
CA SER A 695 7.76 -3.65 -20.82
C SER A 695 7.93 -2.17 -20.49
N HIS A 696 9.14 -1.83 -20.08
CA HIS A 696 9.61 -0.48 -19.89
C HIS A 696 10.90 -0.31 -20.68
N ARG A 697 10.91 0.67 -21.58
CA ARG A 697 12.09 1.08 -22.32
C ARG A 697 12.54 2.44 -21.78
N ARG A 698 13.70 2.43 -21.13
CA ARG A 698 14.36 3.64 -20.64
C ARG A 698 14.87 4.47 -21.80
N ILE A 699 15.07 5.76 -21.54
CA ILE A 699 15.71 6.76 -22.40
C ILE A 699 17.05 6.28 -23.01
N THR A 700 17.77 5.43 -22.30
CA THR A 700 19.07 4.89 -22.68
C THR A 700 18.99 3.72 -23.68
N GLY A 701 17.77 3.27 -23.99
CA GLY A 701 17.50 2.15 -24.88
C GLY A 701 17.43 0.80 -24.17
N SER A 702 17.78 0.74 -22.89
CA SER A 702 17.62 -0.44 -22.04
C SER A 702 16.15 -0.84 -21.91
N VAL A 703 15.91 -2.14 -21.77
CA VAL A 703 14.54 -2.70 -21.73
C VAL A 703 14.42 -3.72 -20.62
N GLU A 704 13.49 -3.45 -19.72
CA GLU A 704 12.95 -4.38 -18.73
C GLU A 704 11.62 -4.97 -19.26
N SER A 705 11.26 -6.16 -18.78
CA SER A 705 10.01 -6.80 -19.15
C SER A 705 9.44 -7.71 -18.07
N TRP A 706 8.11 -7.77 -18.00
CA TRP A 706 7.35 -8.57 -17.05
C TRP A 706 6.41 -9.52 -17.80
N ARG A 707 6.27 -10.73 -17.26
CA ARG A 707 5.33 -11.74 -17.73
C ARG A 707 4.43 -12.16 -16.59
N TYR A 708 3.15 -12.32 -16.88
CA TYR A 708 2.13 -12.68 -15.90
C TYR A 708 1.46 -14.00 -16.27
N THR A 709 0.93 -14.70 -15.27
CA THR A 709 0.00 -15.80 -15.47
C THR A 709 -1.32 -15.26 -16.06
N PRO A 710 -2.18 -16.11 -16.66
CA PRO A 710 -3.51 -15.67 -17.09
C PRO A 710 -4.35 -15.03 -15.97
N ARG A 711 -4.16 -15.47 -14.70
CA ARG A 711 -4.81 -14.91 -13.50
C ARG A 711 -4.29 -13.51 -13.15
N GLY A 712 -3.15 -13.08 -13.72
CA GLY A 712 -2.52 -11.78 -13.47
C GLY A 712 -1.40 -11.81 -12.43
N LEU A 713 -0.96 -12.99 -11.96
CA LEU A 713 0.15 -13.12 -11.02
C LEU A 713 1.50 -12.98 -11.75
N LEU A 714 2.52 -12.34 -11.14
CA LEU A 714 3.84 -12.16 -11.76
C LEU A 714 4.55 -13.51 -11.96
N ALA A 715 4.75 -13.94 -13.19
CA ALA A 715 5.39 -15.22 -13.51
C ALA A 715 6.90 -15.09 -13.78
N ALA A 716 7.32 -13.97 -14.39
CA ALA A 716 8.74 -13.70 -14.63
C ALA A 716 9.02 -12.20 -14.75
N HIS A 717 10.22 -11.81 -14.34
CA HIS A 717 10.79 -10.49 -14.54
C HIS A 717 12.15 -10.66 -15.22
N THR A 718 12.40 -9.87 -16.26
CA THR A 718 13.68 -9.81 -16.95
C THR A 718 14.19 -8.38 -16.96
N ASP A 719 15.35 -8.17 -16.37
CA ASP A 719 15.98 -6.86 -16.25
C ASP A 719 16.70 -6.41 -17.54
N GLU A 720 17.37 -5.26 -17.48
CA GLU A 720 18.10 -4.69 -18.61
C GLU A 720 19.26 -5.58 -19.10
N GLU A 721 19.88 -6.35 -18.20
CA GLU A 721 20.97 -7.29 -18.47
C GLU A 721 20.50 -8.69 -18.88
N LYS A 722 19.18 -8.89 -19.04
CA LYS A 722 18.57 -10.17 -19.40
C LYS A 722 18.76 -11.26 -18.34
N ARG A 723 18.96 -10.87 -17.09
CA ARG A 723 18.84 -11.75 -15.93
C ARG A 723 17.36 -11.93 -15.65
N GLU A 724 16.97 -13.14 -15.25
CA GLU A 724 15.57 -13.51 -15.15
C GLU A 724 15.25 -14.12 -13.79
N THR A 725 14.25 -13.56 -13.11
CA THR A 725 13.66 -14.12 -11.89
C THR A 725 12.30 -14.71 -12.23
N ARG A 726 11.99 -15.89 -11.69
CA ARG A 726 10.76 -16.65 -11.99
C ARG A 726 10.02 -17.05 -10.73
N TRP A 727 8.70 -16.89 -10.75
CA TRP A 727 7.80 -17.32 -9.70
C TRP A 727 6.94 -18.48 -10.20
N GLN A 728 6.68 -19.43 -9.30
CA GLN A 728 5.74 -20.51 -9.51
C GLN A 728 4.75 -20.52 -8.37
N TYR A 729 3.48 -20.71 -8.71
CA TYR A 729 2.37 -20.66 -7.77
C TYR A 729 1.73 -22.04 -7.63
N THR A 730 1.14 -22.30 -6.46
CA THR A 730 0.13 -23.35 -6.31
C THR A 730 -1.11 -22.98 -7.12
N PRO A 731 -2.03 -23.92 -7.42
CA PRO A 731 -3.28 -23.60 -8.09
C PRO A 731 -4.07 -22.49 -7.37
N GLU A 732 -4.01 -22.47 -6.04
CA GLU A 732 -4.65 -21.47 -5.16
C GLU A 732 -3.96 -20.10 -5.23
N GLY A 733 -2.94 -19.92 -6.06
CA GLY A 733 -2.24 -18.64 -6.23
C GLY A 733 -1.18 -18.34 -5.17
N ARG A 734 -0.78 -19.30 -4.31
CA ARG A 734 0.26 -19.11 -3.29
C ARG A 734 1.66 -19.35 -3.89
N VAL A 735 2.67 -18.55 -3.54
CA VAL A 735 4.04 -18.75 -4.07
C VAL A 735 4.60 -20.09 -3.57
N ALA A 736 4.90 -21.01 -4.47
CA ALA A 736 5.52 -22.30 -4.14
C ALA A 736 7.04 -22.28 -4.31
N THR A 737 7.52 -21.64 -5.38
CA THR A 737 8.95 -21.57 -5.72
C THR A 737 9.31 -20.20 -6.26
N LEU A 738 10.46 -19.68 -5.83
CA LEU A 738 11.12 -18.52 -6.43
C LEU A 738 12.47 -18.98 -6.99
N THR A 739 12.70 -18.77 -8.28
CA THR A 739 13.94 -19.13 -8.98
C THR A 739 14.69 -17.86 -9.39
N ASN A 740 15.91 -17.68 -8.93
CA ASN A 740 16.74 -16.53 -9.29
C ASN A 740 17.42 -16.71 -10.68
N GLY A 741 18.19 -15.70 -11.12
CA GLY A 741 18.87 -15.72 -12.43
C GLY A 741 19.90 -16.83 -12.62
N ASN A 742 20.41 -17.43 -11.54
CA ASN A 742 21.31 -18.59 -11.60
C ASN A 742 20.55 -19.93 -11.71
N GLY A 743 19.22 -19.93 -11.54
CA GLY A 743 18.43 -21.16 -11.45
C GLY A 743 18.32 -21.73 -10.03
N ALA A 744 18.84 -21.02 -9.02
CA ALA A 744 18.75 -21.43 -7.63
C ALA A 744 17.35 -21.14 -7.07
N GLN A 745 16.87 -22.01 -6.17
CA GLN A 745 15.47 -22.02 -5.76
C GLN A 745 15.27 -21.79 -4.27
N TYR A 746 14.35 -20.89 -3.96
CA TYR A 746 13.64 -20.87 -2.69
C TYR A 746 12.37 -21.69 -2.81
N ARG A 747 12.03 -22.47 -1.79
CA ARG A 747 10.79 -23.27 -1.73
C ARG A 747 9.99 -22.92 -0.50
N PHE A 748 8.69 -22.77 -0.67
CA PHE A 748 7.77 -22.37 0.38
C PHE A 748 6.69 -23.43 0.57
N SER A 749 6.30 -23.68 1.82
CA SER A 749 5.13 -24.50 2.14
C SER A 749 4.20 -23.77 3.08
N HIS A 750 2.91 -24.00 2.91
CA HIS A 750 1.85 -23.35 3.67
C HIS A 750 1.04 -24.40 4.44
N ASP A 751 0.35 -23.98 5.50
CA ASP A 751 -0.66 -24.82 6.15
C ASP A 751 -1.97 -24.84 5.35
N ALA A 752 -2.97 -25.53 5.91
CA ALA A 752 -4.29 -25.66 5.31
C ALA A 752 -5.03 -24.30 5.21
N ASP A 753 -4.76 -23.36 6.12
CA ASP A 753 -5.31 -22.00 6.09
C ASP A 753 -4.56 -21.09 5.11
N GLY A 754 -3.38 -21.49 4.64
CA GLY A 754 -2.55 -20.75 3.69
C GLY A 754 -1.48 -19.87 4.29
N ARG A 755 -1.21 -20.01 5.58
CA ARG A 755 -0.14 -19.31 6.28
C ARG A 755 1.19 -19.98 5.97
N LEU A 756 2.25 -19.19 5.82
CA LEU A 756 3.59 -19.71 5.54
C LEU A 756 4.10 -20.54 6.73
N MET A 757 4.38 -21.82 6.50
CA MET A 757 4.87 -22.75 7.51
C MET A 757 6.35 -23.09 7.36
N ARG A 758 6.90 -23.02 6.14
CA ARG A 758 8.30 -23.34 5.91
C ARG A 758 8.89 -22.59 4.72
N GLU A 759 10.13 -22.16 4.90
CA GLU A 759 11.02 -21.66 3.85
C GLU A 759 12.24 -22.57 3.76
N VAL A 760 12.61 -22.98 2.53
CA VAL A 760 13.89 -23.64 2.24
C VAL A 760 14.67 -22.79 1.26
N ARG A 761 15.89 -22.41 1.65
CA ARG A 761 16.78 -21.57 0.86
C ARG A 761 17.61 -22.39 -0.13
N PRO A 762 18.23 -21.74 -1.13
CA PRO A 762 19.12 -22.40 -2.08
C PRO A 762 20.27 -23.19 -1.46
N ASP A 763 20.76 -22.79 -0.29
CA ASP A 763 21.84 -23.45 0.43
C ASP A 763 21.38 -24.66 1.27
N GLY A 764 20.07 -24.93 1.32
CA GLY A 764 19.47 -25.99 2.12
C GLY A 764 19.11 -25.59 3.55
N LEU A 765 19.43 -24.37 3.99
CA LEU A 765 18.95 -23.84 5.27
C LEU A 765 17.43 -23.75 5.22
N SER A 766 16.77 -24.19 6.30
CA SER A 766 15.31 -24.09 6.38
C SER A 766 14.82 -23.45 7.65
N ARG A 767 13.75 -22.67 7.54
CA ARG A 767 13.02 -22.06 8.64
C ARG A 767 11.61 -22.63 8.67
N THR A 768 11.18 -23.08 9.84
CA THR A 768 9.83 -23.55 10.11
C THR A 768 9.16 -22.58 11.08
N PHE A 769 7.98 -22.10 10.71
CA PHE A 769 7.14 -21.21 11.51
C PHE A 769 6.10 -22.05 12.24
N ILE A 770 6.00 -21.87 13.56
CA ILE A 770 5.08 -22.61 14.42
C ILE A 770 4.05 -21.62 14.95
N LEU A 771 2.78 -21.89 14.65
CA LEU A 771 1.65 -21.03 15.00
C LEU A 771 0.83 -21.66 16.14
N ASP A 772 0.15 -20.84 16.93
CA ASP A 772 -0.89 -21.30 17.86
C ASP A 772 -2.28 -21.37 17.19
N ASP A 773 -3.28 -21.75 17.98
CA ASP A 773 -4.68 -21.84 17.55
C ASP A 773 -5.28 -20.47 17.20
N SER A 774 -4.67 -19.37 17.63
CA SER A 774 -5.04 -18.00 17.23
C SER A 774 -4.43 -17.59 15.88
N GLY A 775 -3.55 -18.42 15.31
CA GLY A 775 -2.77 -18.13 14.11
C GLY A 775 -1.52 -17.28 14.37
N TYR A 776 -1.18 -17.01 15.63
CA TYR A 776 -0.02 -16.21 15.98
C TYR A 776 1.26 -17.04 16.02
N LEU A 777 2.37 -16.44 15.59
CA LEU A 777 3.69 -17.07 15.63
C LEU A 777 4.16 -17.26 17.08
N THR A 778 4.39 -18.52 17.47
CA THR A 778 4.88 -18.91 18.80
C THR A 778 6.30 -19.45 18.77
N ALA A 779 6.80 -19.91 17.62
CA ALA A 779 8.22 -20.22 17.47
C ALA A 779 8.70 -20.17 16.03
N ILE A 780 9.98 -19.81 15.86
CA ILE A 780 10.74 -19.98 14.63
C ILE A 780 11.80 -21.04 14.90
N GLN A 781 11.77 -22.12 14.12
CA GLN A 781 12.77 -23.17 14.17
C GLN A 781 13.63 -23.10 12.91
N THR A 782 14.93 -22.84 13.08
CA THR A 782 15.90 -22.84 11.98
C THR A 782 16.71 -24.12 12.02
N THR A 783 16.65 -24.91 10.94
CA THR A 783 17.50 -26.08 10.73
C THR A 783 18.64 -25.69 9.79
N GLY A 784 19.87 -25.75 10.30
CA GLY A 784 21.10 -25.48 9.57
C GLY A 784 21.40 -26.54 8.52
N THR A 785 22.34 -26.25 7.63
CA THR A 785 22.71 -27.13 6.51
C THR A 785 23.35 -28.45 6.94
N GLN A 786 23.74 -28.60 8.21
CA GLN A 786 24.31 -29.83 8.78
C GLN A 786 23.37 -30.51 9.78
N GLY A 787 22.14 -30.01 9.94
CA GLY A 787 21.09 -30.59 10.78
C GLY A 787 20.96 -29.98 12.18
N GLY A 788 21.82 -29.04 12.57
CA GLY A 788 21.71 -28.31 13.82
C GLY A 788 20.43 -27.47 13.86
N VAL A 789 19.81 -27.36 15.03
CA VAL A 789 18.52 -26.68 15.21
C VAL A 789 18.65 -25.53 16.18
N ARG A 790 18.31 -24.31 15.74
CA ARG A 790 18.09 -23.15 16.61
C ARG A 790 16.59 -22.89 16.71
N ARG A 791 16.11 -22.58 17.91
CA ARG A 791 14.71 -22.26 18.17
C ARG A 791 14.61 -20.93 18.89
N GLU A 792 13.76 -20.07 18.35
CA GLU A 792 13.29 -18.85 19.02
C GLU A 792 11.81 -19.05 19.35
N THR A 793 11.43 -18.94 20.63
CA THR A 793 10.04 -18.96 21.07
C THR A 793 9.53 -17.54 21.27
N GLN A 794 8.23 -17.34 21.05
CA GLN A 794 7.55 -16.07 21.13
C GLN A 794 6.26 -16.20 21.94
N GLN A 795 5.96 -15.18 22.74
CA GLN A 795 4.67 -15.04 23.41
C GLN A 795 4.05 -13.73 22.97
N ARG A 796 2.73 -13.73 22.76
CA ARG A 796 1.97 -12.60 22.29
C ARG A 796 0.74 -12.38 23.16
N ASP A 797 0.23 -11.17 23.15
CA ASP A 797 -1.04 -10.84 23.80
C ASP A 797 -2.24 -11.14 22.88
N ALA A 798 -3.47 -10.87 23.34
CA ALA A 798 -4.68 -11.14 22.58
C ALA A 798 -4.83 -10.26 21.32
N LEU A 799 -4.04 -9.19 21.19
CA LEU A 799 -3.97 -8.35 19.99
C LEU A 799 -2.91 -8.86 19.00
N GLY A 800 -2.09 -9.82 19.40
CA GLY A 800 -0.98 -10.36 18.60
C GLY A 800 0.33 -9.58 18.77
N ARG A 801 0.39 -8.59 19.68
CA ARG A 801 1.62 -7.84 19.98
C ARG A 801 2.60 -8.74 20.72
N LEU A 802 3.88 -8.57 20.44
CA LEU A 802 4.94 -9.45 20.95
C LEU A 802 5.24 -9.12 22.42
N LEU A 803 4.94 -10.01 23.36
CA LEU A 803 5.23 -9.80 24.78
C LEU A 803 6.62 -10.31 25.19
N ARG A 804 7.07 -11.40 24.55
CA ARG A 804 8.35 -12.03 24.89
C ARG A 804 8.94 -12.77 23.68
N THR A 805 10.26 -12.72 23.55
CA THR A 805 11.03 -13.67 22.74
C THR A 805 12.08 -14.36 23.59
N GLU A 806 12.42 -15.60 23.27
CA GLU A 806 13.44 -16.36 23.97
C GLU A 806 14.17 -17.30 23.03
N ASN A 807 15.48 -17.43 23.23
CA ASN A 807 16.31 -18.42 22.57
C ASN A 807 17.45 -18.86 23.50
N GLU A 808 18.39 -19.63 22.96
CA GLU A 808 19.52 -20.20 23.69
C GLU A 808 20.32 -19.17 24.53
N HIS A 809 20.44 -17.92 24.06
CA HIS A 809 21.35 -16.92 24.67
C HIS A 809 20.63 -15.78 25.41
N GLY A 810 19.32 -15.62 25.24
CA GLY A 810 18.60 -14.59 25.99
C GLY A 810 17.10 -14.56 25.76
N GLN A 811 16.43 -13.85 26.67
CA GLN A 811 15.02 -13.52 26.64
C GLN A 811 14.84 -12.01 26.47
N ARG A 812 13.94 -11.58 25.59
CA ARG A 812 13.46 -10.20 25.54
C ARG A 812 12.00 -10.12 25.98
N THR A 813 11.63 -9.09 26.71
CA THR A 813 10.22 -8.78 27.03
C THR A 813 9.88 -7.38 26.57
N PHE A 814 8.66 -7.18 26.10
CA PHE A 814 8.18 -5.90 25.57
C PHE A 814 6.97 -5.42 26.37
N SER A 815 6.80 -4.11 26.46
CA SER A 815 5.65 -3.45 27.08
C SER A 815 5.11 -2.39 26.14
N TYR A 816 3.81 -2.10 26.23
CA TYR A 816 3.10 -1.22 25.30
C TYR A 816 2.22 -0.22 26.03
N ASN A 817 1.96 0.94 25.42
CA ASN A 817 0.94 1.89 25.85
C ASN A 817 -0.42 1.61 25.18
N ARG A 818 -1.40 2.49 25.39
CA ARG A 818 -2.75 2.37 24.83
C ARG A 818 -2.82 2.57 23.31
N LEU A 819 -1.86 3.28 22.73
CA LEU A 819 -1.70 3.49 21.29
C LEU A 819 -0.88 2.39 20.60
N ASP A 820 -0.65 1.25 21.28
CA ASP A 820 0.13 0.11 20.78
C ASP A 820 1.61 0.43 20.51
N GLN A 821 2.14 1.52 21.09
CA GLN A 821 3.54 1.90 21.01
C GLN A 821 4.36 1.22 22.10
N ILE A 822 5.59 0.81 21.80
CA ILE A 822 6.49 0.15 22.75
C ILE A 822 6.92 1.15 23.83
N THR A 823 6.68 0.82 25.11
CA THR A 823 7.11 1.63 26.26
C THR A 823 8.37 1.09 26.94
N ALA A 824 8.65 -0.20 26.79
CA ALA A 824 9.89 -0.78 27.28
C ALA A 824 10.27 -2.06 26.52
N VAL A 825 11.58 -2.29 26.38
CA VAL A 825 12.15 -3.57 25.97
C VAL A 825 13.24 -3.95 26.97
N THR A 826 13.16 -5.15 27.52
CA THR A 826 14.12 -5.67 28.50
C THR A 826 14.79 -6.92 27.96
N LEU A 827 16.13 -6.95 27.94
CA LEU A 827 16.92 -8.15 27.63
C LEU A 827 17.43 -8.79 28.93
N THR A 828 17.12 -10.08 29.10
CA THR A 828 17.66 -10.93 30.16
C THR A 828 18.47 -12.06 29.52
N PRO A 829 19.81 -12.00 29.55
CA PRO A 829 20.66 -13.07 29.03
C PRO A 829 20.49 -14.39 29.79
N THR A 830 20.60 -15.51 29.10
CA THR A 830 20.72 -16.83 29.74
C THR A 830 22.16 -17.03 30.27
N GLU A 831 22.38 -18.07 31.07
CA GLU A 831 23.73 -18.44 31.52
C GLU A 831 24.68 -18.69 30.34
N ALA A 832 24.20 -19.36 29.28
CA ALA A 832 24.95 -19.58 28.05
C ALA A 832 25.29 -18.26 27.34
N GLY A 833 24.32 -17.33 27.23
CA GLY A 833 24.57 -16.01 26.65
C GLY A 833 25.60 -15.19 27.42
N GLN A 834 25.61 -15.29 28.75
CA GLN A 834 26.61 -14.62 29.59
C GLN A 834 28.00 -15.25 29.44
N GLN A 835 28.11 -16.57 29.51
CA GLN A 835 29.40 -17.26 29.53
C GLN A 835 30.06 -17.32 28.15
N GLN A 836 29.29 -17.60 27.09
CA GLN A 836 29.81 -17.79 25.74
C GLN A 836 29.96 -16.46 24.99
N HIS A 837 29.04 -15.52 25.24
CA HIS A 837 28.92 -14.29 24.45
C HIS A 837 29.01 -12.98 25.26
N ARG A 838 29.24 -13.06 26.58
CA ARG A 838 29.35 -11.90 27.48
C ARG A 838 28.15 -10.95 27.41
N MET A 839 26.96 -11.48 27.12
CA MET A 839 25.73 -10.70 27.08
C MET A 839 25.39 -10.14 28.46
N GLN A 840 24.92 -8.90 28.51
CA GLN A 840 24.51 -8.21 29.73
C GLN A 840 23.01 -7.94 29.72
N ALA A 841 22.41 -7.89 30.91
CA ALA A 841 21.01 -7.48 31.02
C ALA A 841 20.90 -5.98 30.75
N ASP A 842 19.86 -5.59 30.04
CA ASP A 842 19.61 -4.20 29.66
C ASP A 842 18.11 -3.92 29.58
N THR A 843 17.72 -2.66 29.74
CA THR A 843 16.34 -2.21 29.55
C THR A 843 16.34 -0.85 28.88
N VAL A 844 15.64 -0.75 27.75
CA VAL A 844 15.33 0.52 27.08
C VAL A 844 13.88 0.88 27.35
N ARG A 845 13.61 2.11 27.78
CA ARG A 845 12.25 2.64 28.02
C ARG A 845 11.97 3.86 27.15
N PHE A 846 10.71 4.04 26.80
CA PHE A 846 10.23 5.14 25.98
C PHE A 846 9.08 5.87 26.66
N GLU A 847 9.08 7.19 26.53
CA GLU A 847 8.00 8.07 26.98
C GLU A 847 7.38 8.80 25.79
N TYR A 848 6.07 8.99 25.83
CA TYR A 848 5.30 9.63 24.76
C TYR A 848 4.37 10.70 25.34
N ASP A 849 4.05 11.72 24.53
CA ASP A 849 2.92 12.61 24.80
C ASP A 849 1.57 11.91 24.51
N ARG A 850 0.44 12.55 24.82
CA ARG A 850 -0.91 11.95 24.65
C ARG A 850 -1.34 11.85 23.19
N SER A 851 -0.63 12.52 22.29
CA SER A 851 -0.82 12.39 20.85
C SER A 851 0.10 11.35 20.22
N GLY A 852 0.95 10.69 21.01
CA GLY A 852 1.84 9.62 20.59
C GLY A 852 3.22 10.07 20.11
N TRP A 853 3.64 11.31 20.34
CA TRP A 853 5.00 11.74 20.00
C TRP A 853 6.01 11.34 21.07
N LEU A 854 7.17 10.82 20.66
CA LEU A 854 8.23 10.40 21.58
C LEU A 854 8.85 11.62 22.28
N THR A 855 8.83 11.62 23.61
CA THR A 855 9.36 12.69 24.49
C THR A 855 10.64 12.29 25.21
N ALA A 856 10.87 11.00 25.45
CA ALA A 856 12.14 10.52 26.00
C ALA A 856 12.45 9.07 25.65
N GLU A 857 13.74 8.76 25.60
CA GLU A 857 14.28 7.41 25.55
C GLU A 857 15.29 7.23 26.68
N HIS A 858 15.17 6.17 27.47
CA HIS A 858 16.06 5.84 28.57
C HIS A 858 16.76 4.51 28.30
N ALA A 859 18.08 4.51 28.22
CA ALA A 859 18.91 3.32 28.02
C ALA A 859 19.98 3.19 29.13
N GLY A 860 20.68 2.04 29.18
CA GLY A 860 21.74 1.80 30.16
C GLY A 860 22.88 2.84 30.14
N ASN A 861 23.06 3.54 29.01
CA ASN A 861 24.09 4.56 28.82
C ASN A 861 23.59 6.01 29.05
N GLY A 862 22.37 6.18 29.56
CA GLY A 862 21.76 7.48 29.85
C GLY A 862 20.46 7.71 29.07
N SER A 863 19.94 8.93 29.14
CA SER A 863 18.64 9.29 28.55
C SER A 863 18.78 10.34 27.46
N ILE A 864 17.92 10.25 26.45
CA ILE A 864 17.74 11.28 25.42
C ILE A 864 16.32 11.82 25.59
N CYS A 865 16.19 13.13 25.77
CA CYS A 865 14.88 13.78 25.93
C CYS A 865 14.62 14.76 24.79
N TYR A 866 13.36 14.87 24.38
CA TYR A 866 12.92 15.67 23.23
C TYR A 866 11.90 16.72 23.68
N GLN A 867 12.14 17.97 23.33
CA GLN A 867 11.10 18.99 23.24
C GLN A 867 10.72 19.19 21.78
N ARG A 868 9.42 19.29 21.49
CA ARG A 868 8.89 19.38 20.14
C ARG A 868 8.02 20.62 19.96
N ASP A 869 8.01 21.16 18.74
CA ASP A 869 7.08 22.23 18.37
C ASP A 869 5.67 21.68 18.08
N ALA A 870 4.74 22.56 17.71
CA ALA A 870 3.35 22.20 17.44
C ALA A 870 3.16 21.31 16.18
N LEU A 871 4.20 21.12 15.37
CA LEU A 871 4.20 20.22 14.20
C LEU A 871 4.90 18.89 14.48
N GLY A 872 5.51 18.74 15.67
CA GLY A 872 6.21 17.52 16.07
C GLY A 872 7.71 17.58 15.82
N ASN A 873 8.25 18.67 15.28
CA ASN A 873 9.67 18.76 15.02
C ASN A 873 10.45 18.86 16.34
N PRO A 874 11.53 18.07 16.55
CA PRO A 874 12.34 18.15 17.76
C PRO A 874 13.18 19.43 17.79
N THR A 875 12.77 20.40 18.61
CA THR A 875 13.42 21.72 18.74
C THR A 875 14.55 21.75 19.76
N ASP A 876 14.52 20.87 20.76
CA ASP A 876 15.59 20.69 21.75
C ASP A 876 15.73 19.20 22.07
N ILE A 877 16.95 18.69 21.96
CA ILE A 877 17.29 17.31 22.27
C ILE A 877 18.35 17.32 23.37
N THR A 878 17.98 16.87 24.56
CA THR A 878 18.94 16.70 25.66
C THR A 878 19.65 15.36 25.48
N LEU A 879 20.97 15.38 25.33
CA LEU A 879 21.83 14.21 25.17
C LEU A 879 22.15 13.55 26.55
N PRO A 880 22.66 12.30 26.57
CA PRO A 880 22.93 11.57 27.82
C PRO A 880 23.93 12.25 28.76
N ASP A 881 24.80 13.12 28.24
CA ASP A 881 25.78 13.89 28.99
C ASP A 881 25.25 15.26 29.48
N GLY A 882 23.98 15.57 29.18
CA GLY A 882 23.31 16.83 29.51
C GLY A 882 23.50 17.95 28.50
N GLN A 883 24.20 17.71 27.38
CA GLN A 883 24.29 18.69 26.30
C GLN A 883 22.97 18.84 25.56
N HIS A 884 22.69 20.04 25.08
CA HIS A 884 21.47 20.35 24.33
C HIS A 884 21.77 20.55 22.85
N LEU A 885 21.19 19.68 22.01
CA LEU A 885 21.14 19.87 20.57
C LEU A 885 19.84 20.57 20.20
N THR A 886 19.91 21.85 19.86
CA THR A 886 18.75 22.68 19.51
C THR A 886 18.62 22.82 17.99
N HIS A 887 17.37 22.85 17.52
CA HIS A 887 17.03 22.98 16.11
C HIS A 887 16.07 24.14 15.87
N LEU A 888 16.31 24.87 14.78
CA LEU A 888 15.36 25.83 14.24
C LEU A 888 14.81 25.31 12.93
N TYR A 889 13.49 25.43 12.74
CA TYR A 889 12.78 25.01 11.55
C TYR A 889 12.07 26.19 10.89
N TYR A 890 11.79 26.08 9.60
CA TYR A 890 10.89 26.97 8.88
C TYR A 890 9.91 26.17 8.01
N GLY A 891 8.82 26.81 7.61
CA GLY A 891 7.79 26.20 6.78
C GLY A 891 7.21 24.94 7.44
N SER A 892 7.15 23.84 6.68
CA SER A 892 6.59 22.56 7.12
C SER A 892 7.62 21.63 7.78
N GLY A 893 8.63 22.18 8.47
CA GLY A 893 9.66 21.39 9.16
C GLY A 893 11.04 21.36 8.48
N HIS A 894 11.38 22.34 7.64
CA HIS A 894 12.71 22.42 7.05
C HIS A 894 13.73 22.96 8.05
N LEU A 895 14.74 22.14 8.38
CA LEU A 895 15.81 22.49 9.32
C LEU A 895 16.66 23.67 8.81
N LEU A 896 16.62 24.77 9.54
CA LEU A 896 17.34 26.02 9.27
C LEU A 896 18.69 26.08 9.98
N GLN A 897 18.76 25.55 11.21
CA GLN A 897 19.94 25.63 12.07
C GLN A 897 19.98 24.50 13.08
N THR A 898 21.19 24.05 13.40
CA THR A 898 21.50 23.16 14.52
C THR A 898 22.56 23.79 15.41
N ALA A 899 22.33 23.82 16.72
CA ALA A 899 23.27 24.33 17.70
C ALA A 899 23.47 23.33 18.85
N LEU A 900 24.69 23.25 19.37
CA LEU A 900 25.07 22.45 20.55
C LEU A 900 25.35 23.41 21.70
N ASP A 901 24.59 23.30 22.79
CA ASP A 901 24.64 24.20 23.96
C ASP A 901 24.57 25.70 23.56
N GLY A 902 23.71 26.00 22.58
CA GLY A 902 23.52 27.34 22.01
C GLY A 902 24.61 27.81 21.05
N LEU A 903 25.65 27.00 20.82
CA LEU A 903 26.68 27.27 19.81
C LEU A 903 26.25 26.68 18.47
N THR A 904 26.01 27.53 17.48
CA THR A 904 25.68 27.11 16.11
C THR A 904 26.75 26.16 15.56
N VAL A 905 26.33 24.93 15.26
CA VAL A 905 27.16 23.90 14.62
C VAL A 905 26.98 23.91 13.11
N SER A 906 25.74 24.11 12.65
CA SER A 906 25.40 24.12 11.24
C SER A 906 24.19 25.04 10.96
N GLU A 907 24.29 25.78 9.87
CA GLU A 907 23.24 26.58 9.24
C GLU A 907 23.01 26.08 7.82
N TYR A 908 21.80 26.27 7.32
CA TYR A 908 21.32 25.62 6.12
C TYR A 908 20.58 26.63 5.25
N GLU A 909 20.96 26.76 3.98
CA GLU A 909 20.15 27.46 2.98
C GLU A 909 19.67 26.49 1.91
N ARG A 910 18.47 26.76 1.38
CA ARG A 910 17.80 25.93 0.38
C ARG A 910 17.30 26.75 -0.80
N ASP A 911 17.20 26.10 -1.96
CA ASP A 911 16.59 26.67 -3.15
C ASP A 911 15.05 26.58 -3.12
N SER A 912 14.40 26.91 -4.24
CA SER A 912 12.94 26.86 -4.40
C SER A 912 12.33 25.46 -4.41
N LEU A 913 13.15 24.43 -4.55
CA LEU A 913 12.75 23.03 -4.44
C LEU A 913 13.11 22.44 -3.07
N HIS A 914 13.50 23.29 -2.12
CA HIS A 914 13.95 22.92 -0.77
C HIS A 914 15.21 22.04 -0.75
N ARG A 915 16.01 22.04 -1.84
CA ARG A 915 17.30 21.36 -1.86
C ARG A 915 18.35 22.23 -1.20
N GLN A 916 19.24 21.61 -0.44
CA GLN A 916 20.27 22.35 0.30
C GLN A 916 21.37 22.87 -0.64
N ILE A 917 21.49 24.18 -0.72
CA ILE A 917 22.52 24.86 -1.52
C ILE A 917 23.69 25.37 -0.69
N MET A 918 23.53 25.49 0.63
CA MET A 918 24.59 25.87 1.56
C MET A 918 24.46 25.16 2.91
N ARG A 919 25.61 24.82 3.49
CA ARG A 919 25.80 24.28 4.83
C ARG A 919 26.94 24.99 5.54
N THR A 920 26.80 25.36 6.81
CA THR A 920 27.95 25.61 7.68
C THR A 920 28.33 24.38 8.51
N GLN A 921 29.62 24.26 8.85
CA GLN A 921 30.21 23.22 9.71
C GLN A 921 31.21 23.90 10.63
N GLY A 922 30.70 24.51 11.71
CA GLY A 922 31.44 25.53 12.43
C GLY A 922 31.78 26.70 11.50
N GLN A 923 33.06 27.01 11.30
CA GLN A 923 33.47 28.14 10.47
C GLN A 923 33.59 27.84 8.97
N LEU A 924 33.45 26.58 8.55
CA LEU A 924 33.52 26.17 7.16
C LEU A 924 32.13 26.27 6.50
N ALA A 925 32.05 26.84 5.31
CA ALA A 925 30.81 26.88 4.53
C ALA A 925 30.95 26.00 3.28
N THR A 926 30.08 24.99 3.15
CA THR A 926 29.98 24.13 1.96
C THR A 926 28.80 24.57 1.11
N TYR A 927 29.07 24.88 -0.14
CA TYR A 927 28.08 25.21 -1.17
C TYR A 927 27.91 24.03 -2.12
N SER A 928 26.68 23.82 -2.54
CA SER A 928 26.29 22.76 -3.48
C SER A 928 25.54 23.36 -4.66
N GLY A 929 25.70 22.76 -5.83
CA GLY A 929 24.85 23.07 -6.98
C GLY A 929 24.42 21.81 -7.71
N TYR A 930 23.25 21.89 -8.32
CA TYR A 930 22.57 20.80 -8.99
C TYR A 930 22.52 21.07 -10.50
N ASP A 931 22.47 20.02 -11.31
CA ASP A 931 22.25 20.13 -12.74
C ASP A 931 20.76 20.26 -13.11
N ASP A 932 20.47 20.27 -14.41
CA ASP A 932 19.11 20.38 -14.95
C ASP A 932 18.23 19.18 -14.59
N ASP A 933 18.83 18.04 -14.23
CA ASP A 933 18.13 16.85 -13.76
C ASP A 933 17.93 16.84 -12.24
N GLY A 934 18.50 17.82 -11.54
CA GLY A 934 18.46 17.91 -10.10
C GLY A 934 19.49 17.04 -9.40
N LEU A 935 20.45 16.48 -10.13
CA LEU A 935 21.55 15.71 -9.58
C LEU A 935 22.61 16.66 -9.03
N LEU A 936 23.23 16.29 -7.91
CA LEU A 936 24.32 17.08 -7.33
C LEU A 936 25.47 17.15 -8.34
N SER A 937 25.77 18.33 -8.89
CA SER A 937 26.78 18.52 -9.93
C SER A 937 28.13 18.95 -9.35
N TRP A 938 28.12 19.71 -8.25
CA TRP A 938 29.34 20.15 -7.61
C TRP A 938 29.16 20.48 -6.13
N GLN A 939 30.25 20.35 -5.36
CA GLN A 939 30.37 20.81 -3.98
C GLN A 939 31.67 21.59 -3.78
N ARG A 940 31.63 22.68 -3.01
CA ARG A 940 32.78 23.52 -2.68
C ARG A 940 32.73 23.93 -1.22
N SER A 941 33.81 23.70 -0.48
CA SER A 941 33.92 24.20 0.90
C SER A 941 34.91 25.35 0.97
N LEU A 942 34.46 26.47 1.52
CA LEU A 942 35.22 27.71 1.66
C LEU A 942 35.62 27.95 3.11
N ALA A 943 36.84 28.45 3.27
CA ALA A 943 37.38 28.82 4.57
C ALA A 943 36.66 30.07 5.15
N PRO A 944 36.81 30.33 6.46
CA PRO A 944 36.18 31.47 7.11
C PRO A 944 36.69 32.81 6.53
N GLY A 945 35.81 33.79 6.34
CA GLY A 945 36.17 35.10 5.77
C GLY A 945 36.24 35.15 4.23
N SER A 946 35.93 34.05 3.54
CA SER A 946 35.71 34.06 2.09
C SER A 946 34.52 34.95 1.73
N ALA A 947 34.54 35.56 0.53
CA ALA A 947 33.43 36.37 0.06
C ALA A 947 32.13 35.53 -0.04
N PRO A 948 30.97 36.10 0.30
CA PRO A 948 29.69 35.40 0.21
C PRO A 948 29.41 34.98 -1.23
N VAL A 949 28.97 33.73 -1.39
CA VAL A 949 28.63 33.16 -2.70
C VAL A 949 27.15 33.42 -2.96
N LEU A 950 26.85 34.03 -4.11
CA LEU A 950 25.45 34.24 -4.51
C LEU A 950 24.78 32.89 -4.85
N PRO A 951 23.48 32.73 -4.56
CA PRO A 951 22.74 31.54 -4.95
C PRO A 951 22.90 31.22 -6.44
N GLY A 952 23.20 29.96 -6.76
CA GLY A 952 23.40 29.49 -8.14
C GLY A 952 24.78 29.80 -8.75
N GLN A 953 25.67 30.54 -8.06
CA GLN A 953 27.04 30.71 -8.53
C GLN A 953 27.96 29.60 -8.02
N ARG A 954 28.72 29.02 -8.94
CA ARG A 954 29.75 28.01 -8.64
C ARG A 954 31.09 28.68 -8.27
N PRO A 955 31.60 28.53 -7.05
CA PRO A 955 32.90 29.06 -6.66
C PRO A 955 34.05 28.43 -7.46
N ALA A 956 35.09 29.22 -7.73
CA ALA A 956 36.32 28.73 -8.34
C ALA A 956 36.98 27.67 -7.44
N ARG A 957 37.58 26.63 -8.04
CA ARG A 957 38.30 25.59 -7.29
C ARG A 957 39.46 26.16 -6.46
N GLN A 958 40.14 27.19 -6.97
CA GLN A 958 41.28 27.80 -6.32
C GLN A 958 40.85 28.52 -5.02
N GLY A 959 41.46 28.16 -3.89
CA GLY A 959 41.12 28.71 -2.58
C GLY A 959 40.02 27.94 -1.82
N CYS A 960 39.42 26.91 -2.41
CA CYS A 960 38.53 25.99 -1.70
C CYS A 960 39.33 25.02 -0.81
N VAL A 961 38.80 24.70 0.37
CA VAL A 961 39.33 23.66 1.27
C VAL A 961 39.05 22.28 0.69
N THR A 962 37.84 22.09 0.15
CA THR A 962 37.46 20.89 -0.61
C THR A 962 36.69 21.31 -1.85
N SER A 963 36.88 20.58 -2.95
CA SER A 963 36.12 20.79 -4.19
C SER A 963 35.85 19.46 -4.87
N ARG A 964 34.58 19.18 -5.18
CA ARG A 964 34.16 17.98 -5.90
C ARG A 964 33.25 18.33 -7.05
N ASP A 965 33.52 17.76 -8.22
CA ASP A 965 32.59 17.77 -9.34
C ASP A 965 32.12 16.37 -9.64
N TYR A 966 30.83 16.26 -9.89
CA TYR A 966 30.13 15.02 -10.15
C TYR A 966 29.63 15.05 -11.58
N TYR A 967 29.96 14.00 -12.31
CA TYR A 967 29.52 13.80 -13.68
C TYR A 967 28.69 12.54 -13.72
N TRP A 968 27.41 12.71 -14.06
CA TRP A 968 26.44 11.64 -14.11
C TRP A 968 26.34 11.10 -15.53
N ASN A 969 26.11 9.80 -15.66
CA ASN A 969 25.82 9.21 -16.96
C ASN A 969 24.32 9.36 -17.30
N ASN A 970 23.92 8.96 -18.49
CA ASN A 970 22.53 9.08 -18.94
C ASN A 970 21.53 8.19 -18.16
N HIS A 971 22.02 7.28 -17.32
CA HIS A 971 21.23 6.41 -16.45
C HIS A 971 21.04 7.01 -15.04
N GLY A 972 21.64 8.16 -14.74
CA GLY A 972 21.58 8.79 -13.42
C GLY A 972 22.63 8.26 -12.43
N GLU A 973 23.59 7.46 -12.89
CA GLU A 973 24.67 6.93 -12.06
C GLU A 973 25.89 7.85 -12.10
N VAL A 974 26.68 7.90 -11.02
CA VAL A 974 27.90 8.72 -10.96
C VAL A 974 28.97 8.13 -11.88
N GLY A 975 29.18 8.70 -13.06
CA GLY A 975 30.25 8.27 -13.97
C GLY A 975 31.64 8.76 -13.53
N THR A 976 31.75 9.96 -12.94
CA THR A 976 33.04 10.49 -12.46
C THR A 976 32.87 11.40 -11.26
N ILE A 977 33.76 11.26 -10.28
CA ILE A 977 33.97 12.24 -9.20
C ILE A 977 35.36 12.84 -9.37
N ASP A 978 35.43 14.11 -9.71
CA ASP A 978 36.69 14.88 -9.76
C ASP A 978 36.86 15.62 -8.42
N ASP A 979 37.68 15.05 -7.53
CA ASP A 979 38.00 15.60 -6.22
C ASP A 979 39.32 16.37 -6.26
N GLY A 980 39.29 17.63 -5.82
CA GLY A 980 40.44 18.53 -5.86
C GLY A 980 41.63 18.10 -4.97
N LEU A 981 41.43 17.17 -4.03
CA LEU A 981 42.48 16.63 -3.16
C LEU A 981 42.92 15.22 -3.59
N ARG A 982 42.00 14.39 -4.07
CA ARG A 982 42.23 12.96 -4.36
C ARG A 982 42.33 12.63 -5.84
N GLY A 983 42.17 13.63 -6.71
CA GLY A 983 42.10 13.45 -8.15
C GLY A 983 40.78 12.84 -8.61
N SER A 984 40.67 12.57 -9.91
CA SER A 984 39.45 12.03 -10.50
C SER A 984 39.34 10.52 -10.33
N VAL A 985 38.13 10.06 -9.99
CA VAL A 985 37.72 8.66 -9.95
C VAL A 985 36.59 8.46 -10.95
N VAL A 986 36.75 7.50 -11.85
CA VAL A 986 35.78 7.12 -12.88
C VAL A 986 35.15 5.78 -12.50
N TYR A 987 33.84 5.69 -12.63
CA TYR A 987 33.05 4.49 -12.36
C TYR A 987 32.38 4.00 -13.65
N SER A 988 32.23 2.70 -13.78
CA SER A 988 31.50 2.05 -14.87
C SER A 988 30.48 1.08 -14.32
N TYR A 989 29.33 0.98 -14.99
CA TYR A 989 28.20 0.16 -14.59
C TYR A 989 27.73 -0.71 -15.75
N ASP A 990 27.03 -1.80 -15.45
CA ASP A 990 26.18 -2.47 -16.44
C ASP A 990 24.83 -1.72 -16.58
N ARG A 991 23.95 -2.16 -17.47
CA ARG A 991 22.68 -1.46 -17.74
C ARG A 991 21.66 -1.56 -16.62
N SER A 992 21.88 -2.44 -15.65
CA SER A 992 21.05 -2.61 -14.46
C SER A 992 21.68 -1.95 -13.23
N GLY A 993 22.71 -1.10 -13.43
CA GLY A 993 23.32 -0.29 -12.39
C GLY A 993 24.37 -1.00 -11.52
N TYR A 994 24.82 -2.20 -11.89
CA TYR A 994 25.83 -2.89 -11.11
C TYR A 994 27.21 -2.31 -11.44
N LEU A 995 27.95 -1.89 -10.42
CA LEU A 995 29.29 -1.33 -10.60
C LEU A 995 30.24 -2.37 -11.21
N THR A 996 30.65 -2.22 -12.46
CA THR A 996 31.56 -3.12 -13.18
C THR A 996 33.02 -2.72 -13.09
N GLY A 997 33.31 -1.48 -12.70
CA GLY A 997 34.68 -1.03 -12.56
C GLY A 997 34.86 0.33 -11.90
N ARG A 998 36.07 0.54 -11.39
CA ARG A 998 36.52 1.79 -10.77
C ARG A 998 37.97 2.04 -11.15
N SER A 999 38.29 3.28 -11.53
CA SER A 999 39.67 3.68 -11.82
C SER A 999 39.93 5.13 -11.44
N GLY A 1000 41.15 5.48 -11.04
CA GLY A 1000 41.49 6.87 -10.71
C GLY A 1000 42.98 7.08 -10.50
N GLN A 1001 43.43 8.33 -10.39
CA GLN A 1001 44.86 8.65 -10.27
C GLN A 1001 45.51 8.11 -8.98
N MET A 1002 44.72 7.93 -7.92
CA MET A 1002 45.16 7.37 -6.63
C MET A 1002 44.69 5.93 -6.37
N TYR A 1003 44.00 5.29 -7.32
CA TYR A 1003 43.37 3.99 -7.13
C TYR A 1003 43.79 3.00 -8.23
N ASP A 1004 44.05 1.74 -7.85
CA ASP A 1004 44.23 0.66 -8.81
C ASP A 1004 42.96 0.47 -9.66
N HIS A 1005 43.14 -0.02 -10.89
CA HIS A 1005 42.03 -0.33 -11.78
C HIS A 1005 41.33 -1.60 -11.31
N ASP A 1006 40.21 -1.45 -10.61
CA ASP A 1006 39.38 -2.55 -10.15
C ASP A 1006 38.30 -2.88 -11.18
N ARG A 1007 38.08 -4.18 -11.40
CA ARG A 1007 36.96 -4.70 -12.18
C ARG A 1007 36.13 -5.65 -11.32
N TYR A 1008 34.83 -5.57 -11.48
CA TYR A 1008 33.86 -6.37 -10.75
C TYR A 1008 33.02 -7.18 -11.74
N TYR A 1009 32.77 -8.43 -11.38
CA TYR A 1009 32.02 -9.39 -12.19
C TYR A 1009 30.90 -9.96 -11.35
N TYR A 1010 29.72 -10.13 -11.93
CA TYR A 1010 28.56 -10.65 -11.23
C TYR A 1010 27.98 -11.84 -11.98
N ASP A 1011 27.50 -12.83 -11.25
CA ASP A 1011 26.65 -13.85 -11.85
C ASP A 1011 25.20 -13.34 -12.04
N LYS A 1012 24.34 -14.19 -12.60
CA LYS A 1012 22.95 -13.81 -12.93
C LYS A 1012 22.06 -13.62 -11.71
N ALA A 1013 22.49 -14.03 -10.52
CA ALA A 1013 21.83 -13.74 -9.25
C ALA A 1013 22.50 -12.57 -8.51
N GLY A 1014 23.43 -11.87 -9.16
CA GLY A 1014 24.12 -10.72 -8.62
C GLY A 1014 25.19 -11.05 -7.58
N ASN A 1015 25.62 -12.31 -7.45
CA ASN A 1015 26.75 -12.63 -6.58
C ASN A 1015 28.04 -12.09 -7.22
N LEU A 1016 28.89 -11.44 -6.42
CA LEU A 1016 30.20 -10.97 -6.86
C LEU A 1016 31.14 -12.16 -7.12
N LEU A 1017 31.87 -12.10 -8.23
CA LEU A 1017 32.80 -13.14 -8.69
C LEU A 1017 34.25 -12.64 -8.60
N ASP A 1018 35.19 -13.53 -8.29
CA ASP A 1018 36.63 -13.25 -8.27
C ASP A 1018 37.15 -12.84 -9.66
N ASN A 1019 36.55 -13.39 -10.73
CA ASN A 1019 36.86 -13.08 -12.11
C ASN A 1019 35.72 -13.53 -13.05
N GLU A 1020 35.76 -13.08 -14.30
CA GLU A 1020 34.79 -13.37 -15.35
C GLU A 1020 34.58 -14.87 -15.63
N GLY A 1021 35.59 -15.70 -15.37
CA GLY A 1021 35.55 -17.15 -15.64
C GLY A 1021 34.99 -17.99 -14.49
N GLN A 1022 34.67 -17.40 -13.34
CA GLN A 1022 34.12 -18.13 -12.21
C GLN A 1022 32.67 -18.58 -12.52
N GLY A 1023 32.37 -19.84 -12.20
CA GLY A 1023 31.00 -20.35 -12.30
C GLY A 1023 30.03 -19.68 -11.30
N PRO A 1024 28.72 -19.73 -11.55
CA PRO A 1024 27.71 -19.09 -10.72
C PRO A 1024 27.70 -19.64 -9.28
N VAL A 1025 27.45 -18.77 -8.32
CA VAL A 1025 27.34 -19.13 -6.90
C VAL A 1025 25.90 -19.56 -6.61
N MET A 1026 25.64 -20.86 -6.70
CA MET A 1026 24.27 -21.41 -6.62
C MET A 1026 23.61 -21.31 -5.24
N ASN A 1027 24.40 -21.29 -4.17
CA ASN A 1027 23.90 -21.29 -2.80
C ASN A 1027 23.88 -19.89 -2.15
N ASN A 1028 24.21 -18.84 -2.92
CA ASN A 1028 24.36 -17.47 -2.44
C ASN A 1028 25.39 -17.30 -1.29
N ARG A 1029 26.26 -18.29 -1.04
CA ARG A 1029 27.35 -18.21 -0.07
C ARG A 1029 28.66 -17.99 -0.82
N LEU A 1030 29.11 -16.74 -0.86
CA LEU A 1030 30.34 -16.36 -1.55
C LEU A 1030 31.55 -17.09 -0.95
N PRO A 1031 32.30 -17.91 -1.71
CA PRO A 1031 33.49 -18.60 -1.17
C PRO A 1031 34.67 -17.65 -0.94
N GLY A 1032 34.66 -16.48 -1.58
CA GLY A 1032 35.69 -15.46 -1.49
C GLY A 1032 35.43 -14.32 -2.48
N CYS A 1033 36.16 -13.21 -2.30
CA CYS A 1033 36.23 -12.10 -3.25
C CYS A 1033 37.64 -11.46 -3.22
N GLY A 1034 38.34 -11.48 -4.35
CA GLY A 1034 39.69 -10.95 -4.47
C GLY A 1034 40.68 -11.70 -3.57
N ARG A 1035 41.28 -11.00 -2.60
CA ARG A 1035 42.20 -11.60 -1.62
C ARG A 1035 41.47 -12.25 -0.44
N ASP A 1036 40.16 -12.08 -0.34
CA ASP A 1036 39.37 -12.56 0.78
C ASP A 1036 38.87 -13.96 0.50
N ARG A 1037 38.92 -14.79 1.53
CA ARG A 1037 38.29 -16.11 1.55
C ARG A 1037 37.36 -16.16 2.75
N TYR A 1038 36.19 -16.75 2.53
CA TYR A 1038 35.08 -16.73 3.47
C TYR A 1038 34.70 -18.16 3.86
N GLY A 1039 34.60 -18.40 5.17
CA GLY A 1039 34.03 -19.62 5.73
C GLY A 1039 32.73 -19.32 6.46
N TYR A 1040 31.77 -20.22 6.37
CA TYR A 1040 30.45 -20.07 7.01
C TYR A 1040 30.15 -21.27 7.89
N ASN A 1041 29.41 -21.05 8.97
CA ASN A 1041 28.80 -22.16 9.71
C ASN A 1041 27.52 -22.67 9.02
N GLU A 1042 26.87 -23.66 9.64
CA GLU A 1042 25.67 -24.28 9.06
C GLU A 1042 24.46 -23.34 8.99
N TRP A 1043 24.44 -22.25 9.77
CA TRP A 1043 23.40 -21.21 9.76
C TRP A 1043 23.66 -20.09 8.74
N GLY A 1044 24.77 -20.17 7.99
CA GLY A 1044 25.13 -19.18 6.98
C GLY A 1044 25.83 -17.94 7.54
N GLU A 1045 26.26 -17.97 8.80
CA GLU A 1045 27.01 -16.88 9.42
C GLU A 1045 28.49 -16.99 9.08
N LEU A 1046 29.12 -15.87 8.75
CA LEU A 1046 30.53 -15.80 8.37
C LEU A 1046 31.42 -16.08 9.59
N THR A 1047 32.10 -17.23 9.64
CA THR A 1047 32.98 -17.62 10.75
C THR A 1047 34.45 -17.33 10.49
N THR A 1048 34.86 -17.27 9.22
CA THR A 1048 36.23 -16.90 8.86
C THR A 1048 36.27 -15.90 7.71
N ARG A 1049 37.12 -14.88 7.85
CA ARG A 1049 37.39 -13.90 6.79
C ARG A 1049 38.87 -13.58 6.77
N ARG A 1050 39.59 -13.96 5.71
CA ARG A 1050 41.07 -13.88 5.66
C ARG A 1050 41.69 -14.59 6.88
N ASP A 1051 42.31 -13.82 7.79
CA ASP A 1051 42.93 -14.24 9.05
C ASP A 1051 42.01 -14.04 10.28
N GLN A 1052 40.78 -13.57 10.07
CA GLN A 1052 39.83 -13.28 11.15
C GLN A 1052 38.95 -14.50 11.48
N GLN A 1053 38.73 -14.72 12.78
CA GLN A 1053 37.72 -15.63 13.31
C GLN A 1053 36.56 -14.82 13.90
N LEU A 1054 35.33 -15.24 13.62
CA LEU A 1054 34.10 -14.52 13.92
C LEU A 1054 33.12 -15.43 14.66
N GLU A 1055 32.59 -14.99 15.81
CA GLU A 1055 31.64 -15.76 16.62
C GLU A 1055 30.30 -15.03 16.79
N TRP A 1056 29.20 -15.76 16.69
CA TRP A 1056 27.83 -15.25 16.61
C TRP A 1056 26.96 -15.85 17.71
N ASN A 1057 26.06 -15.07 18.29
CA ASN A 1057 25.04 -15.58 19.19
C ASN A 1057 23.83 -16.16 18.40
N ALA A 1058 22.88 -16.78 19.10
CA ALA A 1058 21.71 -17.42 18.52
C ALA A 1058 20.77 -16.45 17.79
N GLN A 1059 20.86 -15.14 18.07
CA GLN A 1059 20.15 -14.07 17.37
C GLN A 1059 20.81 -13.68 16.03
N GLY A 1060 21.95 -14.27 15.66
CA GLY A 1060 22.71 -13.88 14.48
C GLY A 1060 23.46 -12.56 14.66
N GLN A 1061 23.77 -12.17 15.89
CA GLN A 1061 24.64 -11.03 16.21
C GLN A 1061 26.06 -11.57 16.45
N LEU A 1062 27.04 -11.12 15.67
CA LEU A 1062 28.46 -11.31 15.97
C LEU A 1062 28.84 -10.64 17.30
N THR A 1063 29.50 -11.38 18.17
CA THR A 1063 29.82 -10.99 19.55
C THR A 1063 31.31 -10.90 19.79
N ARG A 1064 32.11 -11.49 18.89
CA ARG A 1064 33.56 -11.56 19.02
C ARG A 1064 34.25 -11.63 17.65
N VAL A 1065 35.33 -10.88 17.49
CA VAL A 1065 36.27 -11.00 16.37
C VAL A 1065 37.69 -11.17 16.89
N ILE A 1066 38.39 -12.16 16.37
CA ILE A 1066 39.81 -12.38 16.62
C ILE A 1066 40.57 -12.11 15.33
N SER A 1067 41.56 -11.22 15.37
CA SER A 1067 42.43 -10.91 14.23
C SER A 1067 43.87 -10.77 14.72
N GLY A 1068 44.74 -11.70 14.32
CA GLY A 1068 46.11 -11.79 14.84
C GLY A 1068 46.14 -11.87 16.38
N ASN A 1069 46.77 -10.88 17.02
CA ASN A 1069 46.87 -10.78 18.49
C ASN A 1069 45.78 -9.89 19.13
N THR A 1070 44.76 -9.49 18.36
CA THR A 1070 43.68 -8.62 18.85
C THR A 1070 42.36 -9.37 18.94
N GLU A 1071 41.62 -9.09 20.00
CA GLU A 1071 40.29 -9.63 20.26
C GLU A 1071 39.34 -8.46 20.55
N THR A 1072 38.24 -8.40 19.81
CA THR A 1072 37.21 -7.35 19.95
C THR A 1072 35.89 -8.00 20.35
N HIS A 1073 35.24 -7.48 21.38
CA HIS A 1073 33.92 -7.93 21.84
C HIS A 1073 32.86 -6.87 21.57
N TYR A 1074 31.63 -7.35 21.37
CA TYR A 1074 30.48 -6.51 21.09
C TYR A 1074 29.33 -6.81 22.06
N GLY A 1075 28.87 -5.77 22.75
CA GLY A 1075 27.65 -5.81 23.55
C GLY A 1075 26.46 -5.31 22.71
N TYR A 1076 25.25 -5.65 23.13
CA TYR A 1076 24.03 -5.16 22.51
C TYR A 1076 23.01 -4.82 23.57
N ASP A 1077 22.31 -3.70 23.42
CA ASP A 1077 21.23 -3.29 24.32
C ASP A 1077 19.97 -4.16 24.10
N ALA A 1078 18.88 -3.86 24.80
CA ALA A 1078 17.66 -4.64 24.72
C ALA A 1078 17.00 -4.61 23.32
N LEU A 1079 17.15 -3.50 22.61
CA LEU A 1079 16.81 -3.32 21.20
C LEU A 1079 17.94 -3.75 20.28
N GLY A 1080 18.91 -4.48 20.82
CA GLY A 1080 20.04 -5.08 20.12
C GLY A 1080 21.04 -4.09 19.60
N ARG A 1081 20.96 -2.82 19.94
CA ARG A 1081 21.84 -1.77 19.48
C ARG A 1081 23.24 -1.99 20.03
N ARG A 1082 24.26 -1.89 19.18
CA ARG A 1082 25.63 -2.17 19.61
C ARG A 1082 26.15 -1.09 20.53
#